data_AF-A0A2T6DW65-F1
#
_entry.id   AF-A0A2T6DW65-F1
#
_cell.length_a   1.000
_cell.length_b   1.000
_cell.length_c   1.000
_cell.angle_alpha   90.00
_cell.angle_beta   90.00
_cell.angle_gamma   90.00
#
_symmetry.space_group_name_H-M   'P 1'
#
loop_
_entity.id
_entity.type
_entity.pdbx_description
1 polymer ?
#
loop_
_entity_poly.entity_id
_entity_poly.type
_entity_poly.pdbx_seq_one_letter_code
_entity_poly.pdbx_strand_id
1 'polypeptide(L)'
;MNGIHVLDLLVVALYLCAIIYIGRRAKSSAKSEEGYFLAGRKLGKLYQIFLNFGNATEPQGAVTTASFVYQRGASGAWYSFQTIFMNPYYWFMNVWFRRVRLTTMGDLFEDRFNSRNLARFYALFQICVAILLIGFGTFTAYTITASLVTKPEAKWTAEERASVQGYNELAKLEQQVTAGTLAPEQNQRLADLRDQRARGSLKREISVLAPTWCRWTFYIAFMSVVAAYMALGGMTAAAFNEALQGSLIVVFSILLIPTGLHAIGGWSQLSAKVPASMFELFGVSGTVQFSTWTIIAITLPSLIQMNALSPNMNIYGSARNEYAARMGVIGLYAKRLMIILWTFAGLIAVAIFSGENKLTSPDTVWGMLSQRLLGPGLIGLMLAGVIAAVMSNLAAKSMAIASLFVKNFCRHIWPDLSEAKGVLIARWTIVTVLGLGLIAATTMRDMEAIVGWIITVNVPFGAAILLMFFWRRLTVQAVWASLILSVCVNLLVPLTGEYIPAIGQNQSLTVFASDTQGRPVPVFFETVVRSRPDDPASALEGHGRFNMENYLVSRVGIDVAKLTPNQRLSIRYFWDGLFPFAVLLLVGLVTRDQNKTQSEFFYGKMKTPVGDSPELDAKEIEATRRNPHRFDHMKLFGPTSSWEFGKWNREDAVGFVACCAVSAAIIFLFVGLLKLAA
;
A
#
# COMPACT_ATOMS: atom_id res chain seq x y z
N MET A 1 14.07 -13.87 29.65
CA MET A 1 13.05 -13.09 28.91
C MET A 1 11.90 -14.02 28.59
N ASN A 2 10.75 -13.78 29.21
CA ASN A 2 9.67 -14.75 29.37
C ASN A 2 8.77 -14.78 28.12
N GLY A 3 8.29 -15.97 27.75
CA GLY A 3 7.29 -16.13 26.69
C GLY A 3 5.97 -15.41 26.99
N ILE A 4 5.03 -15.45 26.03
CA ILE A 4 3.71 -14.83 26.12
C ILE A 4 3.07 -15.12 27.49
N HIS A 5 2.71 -14.06 28.23
CA HIS A 5 2.05 -14.18 29.52
C HIS A 5 0.60 -14.66 29.32
N VAL A 6 0.01 -15.35 30.31
CA VAL A 6 -1.40 -15.79 30.22
C VAL A 6 -2.35 -14.61 29.96
N LEU A 7 -2.03 -13.45 30.54
CA LEU A 7 -2.78 -12.21 30.33
C LEU A 7 -2.72 -11.73 28.86
N ASP A 8 -1.59 -11.94 28.18
CA ASP A 8 -1.47 -11.61 26.75
C ASP A 8 -2.40 -12.49 25.91
N LEU A 9 -2.45 -13.80 26.20
CA LEU A 9 -3.35 -14.74 25.51
C LEU A 9 -4.83 -14.41 25.76
N LEU A 10 -5.19 -14.03 26.99
CA LEU A 10 -6.54 -13.61 27.33
C LEU A 10 -6.97 -12.36 26.55
N VAL A 11 -6.08 -11.38 26.41
CA VAL A 11 -6.34 -10.16 25.64
C VAL A 11 -6.58 -10.49 24.17
N VAL A 12 -5.75 -11.34 23.56
CA VAL A 12 -5.93 -11.78 22.17
C VAL A 12 -7.25 -12.55 22.01
N ALA A 13 -7.57 -13.46 22.93
CA ALA A 13 -8.83 -14.22 22.90
C ALA A 13 -10.05 -13.31 23.01
N LEU A 14 -10.04 -12.35 23.94
CA LEU A 14 -11.11 -11.37 24.13
C LEU A 14 -11.31 -10.51 22.88
N TYR A 15 -10.22 -10.08 22.24
CA TYR A 15 -10.26 -9.36 20.98
C TYR A 15 -10.90 -10.18 19.85
N LEU A 16 -10.50 -11.45 19.67
CA LEU A 16 -11.08 -12.33 18.66
C LEU A 16 -12.59 -12.57 18.90
N CYS A 17 -12.99 -12.77 20.16
CA CYS A 17 -14.39 -12.88 20.55
C CYS A 17 -15.18 -11.60 20.23
N ALA A 18 -14.61 -10.42 20.49
CA ALA A 18 -15.25 -9.14 20.19
C ALA A 18 -15.53 -8.97 18.69
N ILE A 19 -14.57 -9.30 17.82
CA ILE A 19 -14.75 -9.25 16.36
C ILE A 19 -15.89 -10.17 15.90
N ILE A 20 -15.90 -11.42 16.38
CA ILE A 20 -16.92 -12.39 15.98
C ILE A 20 -18.30 -11.94 16.47
N TYR A 21 -18.38 -11.38 17.68
CA TYR A 21 -19.61 -10.81 18.22
C TYR A 21 -20.12 -9.65 17.36
N ILE A 22 -19.24 -8.71 16.96
CA ILE A 22 -19.57 -7.61 16.05
C ILE A 22 -20.09 -8.15 14.71
N GLY A 23 -19.42 -9.16 14.15
CA GLY A 23 -19.85 -9.84 12.91
C GLY A 23 -21.24 -10.45 13.03
N ARG A 24 -21.53 -11.15 14.15
CA ARG A 24 -22.86 -11.71 14.42
C ARG A 24 -23.94 -10.65 14.58
N ARG A 25 -23.64 -9.54 15.28
CA ARG A 25 -24.57 -8.42 15.47
C ARG A 25 -24.92 -7.72 14.16
N ALA A 26 -23.95 -7.63 13.23
CA ALA A 26 -24.14 -7.02 11.90
C ALA A 26 -24.92 -7.89 10.90
N LYS A 27 -25.19 -9.17 11.21
CA LYS A 27 -25.84 -10.14 10.31
C LYS A 27 -27.18 -9.68 9.73
N SER A 28 -27.96 -8.90 10.49
CA SER A 28 -29.27 -8.41 10.03
C SER A 28 -29.16 -7.45 8.84
N SER A 29 -28.05 -6.72 8.72
CA SER A 29 -27.77 -5.82 7.59
C SER A 29 -27.33 -6.55 6.32
N ALA A 30 -26.92 -7.81 6.43
CA ALA A 30 -26.38 -8.63 5.35
C ALA A 30 -27.45 -9.45 4.59
N LYS A 31 -28.70 -8.97 4.53
CA LYS A 31 -29.80 -9.69 3.85
C LYS A 31 -29.94 -9.33 2.36
N SER A 32 -29.54 -8.12 1.96
CA SER A 32 -29.51 -7.65 0.57
C SER A 32 -28.08 -7.44 0.10
N GLU A 33 -27.86 -7.37 -1.21
CA GLU A 33 -26.53 -7.08 -1.77
C GLU A 33 -26.04 -5.69 -1.37
N GLU A 34 -26.89 -4.67 -1.41
CA GLU A 34 -26.52 -3.32 -0.96
C GLU A 34 -26.20 -3.29 0.54
N GLY A 35 -26.97 -4.01 1.34
CA GLY A 35 -26.71 -4.21 2.76
C GLY A 35 -25.37 -4.89 3.02
N TYR A 36 -25.05 -5.93 2.24
CA TYR A 36 -23.84 -6.71 2.40
C TYR A 36 -22.57 -6.00 1.89
N PHE A 37 -22.63 -5.39 0.70
CA PHE A 37 -21.46 -4.77 0.05
C PHE A 37 -21.23 -3.32 0.43
N LEU A 38 -22.29 -2.57 0.76
CA LEU A 38 -22.25 -1.12 1.00
C LEU A 38 -22.85 -0.70 2.35
N ALA A 39 -23.13 -1.64 3.25
CA ALA A 39 -23.79 -1.36 4.54
C ALA A 39 -25.11 -0.58 4.37
N GLY A 40 -25.83 -0.83 3.28
CA GLY A 40 -27.08 -0.15 2.93
C GLY A 40 -26.93 1.35 2.70
N ARG A 41 -25.71 1.84 2.40
CA ARG A 41 -25.38 3.26 2.23
C ARG A 41 -25.80 4.12 3.43
N LYS A 42 -25.64 3.60 4.65
CA LYS A 42 -26.07 4.26 5.90
C LYS A 42 -24.92 4.72 6.79
N LEU A 43 -23.67 4.53 6.39
CA LEU A 43 -22.53 4.88 7.25
C LEU A 43 -22.40 6.40 7.37
N GLY A 44 -22.58 6.90 8.60
CA GLY A 44 -22.44 8.32 8.94
C GLY A 44 -20.98 8.77 9.04
N LYS A 45 -20.78 10.06 9.33
CA LYS A 45 -19.46 10.71 9.37
C LYS A 45 -18.42 9.99 10.26
N LEU A 46 -18.81 9.57 11.47
CA LEU A 46 -17.88 8.94 12.41
C LEU A 46 -17.38 7.58 11.88
N TYR A 47 -18.30 6.77 11.35
CA TYR A 47 -17.93 5.49 10.74
C TYR A 47 -17.03 5.69 9.52
N GLN A 48 -17.31 6.69 8.68
CA GLN A 48 -16.47 7.00 7.52
C GLN A 48 -15.06 7.47 7.93
N ILE A 49 -14.91 8.21 9.03
CA ILE A 49 -13.59 8.59 9.58
C ILE A 49 -12.79 7.33 9.93
N PHE A 50 -13.38 6.42 10.73
CA PHE A 50 -12.69 5.21 11.17
C PHE A 50 -12.46 4.20 10.05
N LEU A 51 -13.39 4.08 9.10
CA LEU A 51 -13.25 3.21 7.93
C LEU A 51 -12.15 3.72 6.99
N ASN A 52 -12.04 5.04 6.77
CA ASN A 52 -10.94 5.57 5.99
C ASN A 52 -9.61 5.46 6.74
N PHE A 53 -9.62 5.66 8.05
CA PHE A 53 -8.42 5.49 8.88
C PHE A 53 -7.94 4.03 8.91
N GLY A 54 -8.83 3.07 9.17
CA GLY A 54 -8.51 1.65 9.25
C GLY A 54 -8.04 1.09 7.91
N ASN A 55 -8.74 1.42 6.81
CA ASN A 55 -8.32 1.02 5.47
C ASN A 55 -6.96 1.62 5.07
N ALA A 56 -6.70 2.88 5.44
CA ALA A 56 -5.42 3.50 5.14
C ALA A 56 -4.31 2.98 6.06
N THR A 57 -4.61 2.65 7.33
CA THR A 57 -3.61 2.32 8.36
C THR A 57 -3.42 0.81 8.44
N GLU A 58 -2.70 0.27 7.46
CA GLU A 58 -2.22 -1.11 7.51
C GLU A 58 -1.03 -1.24 8.48
N PRO A 59 -0.88 -2.34 9.23
CA PRO A 59 0.19 -2.49 10.23
C PRO A 59 1.56 -2.59 9.58
N GLN A 60 1.64 -2.98 8.30
CA GLN A 60 2.84 -2.85 7.51
C GLN A 60 3.33 -1.41 7.46
N GLY A 61 2.44 -0.41 7.45
CA GLY A 61 2.82 0.99 7.48
C GLY A 61 3.72 1.33 8.68
N ALA A 62 3.42 0.78 9.86
CA ALA A 62 4.22 0.97 11.07
C ALA A 62 5.59 0.28 10.95
N VAL A 63 5.58 -1.00 10.56
CA VAL A 63 6.79 -1.81 10.38
C VAL A 63 7.71 -1.18 9.33
N THR A 64 7.21 -0.96 8.11
CA THR A 64 7.96 -0.41 6.98
C THR A 64 8.46 1.00 7.26
N THR A 65 7.66 1.88 7.90
CA THR A 65 8.12 3.23 8.25
C THR A 65 9.26 3.16 9.27
N ALA A 66 9.11 2.36 10.34
CA ALA A 66 10.16 2.19 11.32
C ALA A 66 11.43 1.56 10.72
N SER A 67 11.29 0.57 9.83
CA SER A 67 12.41 -0.04 9.09
C SER A 67 13.15 0.96 8.20
N PHE A 68 12.42 1.75 7.41
CA PHE A 68 13.03 2.78 6.56
C PHE A 68 13.73 3.85 7.38
N VAL A 69 13.15 4.25 8.51
CA VAL A 69 13.77 5.24 9.39
C VAL A 69 14.99 4.67 10.11
N TYR A 70 14.96 3.39 10.49
CA TYR A 70 16.13 2.71 11.05
C TYR A 70 17.30 2.63 10.05
N GLN A 71 17.00 2.44 8.76
CA GLN A 71 18.02 2.37 7.71
C GLN A 71 18.52 3.75 7.23
N ARG A 72 17.61 4.71 7.06
CA ARG A 72 17.84 5.96 6.30
C ARG A 72 17.59 7.23 7.12
N GLY A 73 17.27 7.11 8.39
CA GLY A 73 16.82 8.22 9.23
C GLY A 73 15.43 8.73 8.83
N ALA A 74 15.03 9.88 9.38
CA ALA A 74 13.73 10.51 9.18
C ALA A 74 13.36 10.71 7.71
N SER A 75 14.34 10.92 6.83
CA SER A 75 14.13 11.02 5.37
C SER A 75 13.45 9.78 4.78
N GLY A 76 13.67 8.59 5.36
CA GLY A 76 13.03 7.34 4.95
C GLY A 76 11.50 7.35 5.13
N ALA A 77 10.97 8.23 5.98
CA ALA A 77 9.54 8.38 6.20
C ALA A 77 8.80 8.89 4.94
N TRP A 78 9.47 9.52 3.98
CA TRP A 78 8.83 10.08 2.78
C TRP A 78 8.10 9.05 1.92
N TYR A 79 8.54 7.79 1.87
CA TYR A 79 7.81 6.73 1.14
C TYR A 79 6.38 6.58 1.64
N SER A 80 6.17 6.67 2.95
CA SER A 80 4.85 6.61 3.58
C SER A 80 4.19 8.00 3.63
N PHE A 81 4.98 9.03 3.94
CA PHE A 81 4.49 10.37 4.30
C PHE A 81 4.10 11.23 3.10
N GLN A 82 4.63 10.97 1.90
CA GLN A 82 4.29 11.70 0.65
C GLN A 82 2.78 11.79 0.38
N THR A 83 2.03 10.79 0.86
CA THR A 83 0.57 10.75 0.75
C THR A 83 -0.15 11.89 1.49
N ILE A 84 0.56 12.72 2.27
CA ILE A 84 0.05 13.98 2.83
C ILE A 84 -0.38 14.98 1.76
N PHE A 85 0.30 14.98 0.61
CA PHE A 85 -0.03 15.84 -0.53
C PHE A 85 -1.29 15.39 -1.27
N MET A 86 -1.72 14.15 -1.04
CA MET A 86 -2.97 13.61 -1.60
C MET A 86 -4.20 13.96 -0.78
N ASN A 87 -4.05 14.44 0.46
CA ASN A 87 -5.21 14.67 1.33
C ASN A 87 -6.18 15.75 0.82
N PRO A 88 -5.72 16.89 0.25
CA PRO A 88 -6.61 17.84 -0.41
C PRO A 88 -7.36 17.23 -1.61
N TYR A 89 -6.76 16.26 -2.30
CA TYR A 89 -7.40 15.55 -3.40
C TYR A 89 -8.54 14.64 -2.92
N TYR A 90 -8.39 13.96 -1.78
CA TYR A 90 -9.44 13.12 -1.19
C TYR A 90 -10.73 13.87 -0.84
N TRP A 91 -10.64 15.16 -0.55
CA TRP A 91 -11.81 16.02 -0.34
C TRP A 91 -12.79 15.95 -1.51
N PHE A 92 -12.26 15.90 -2.73
CA PHE A 92 -13.06 15.79 -3.94
C PHE A 92 -13.32 14.34 -4.35
N MET A 93 -12.28 13.51 -4.31
CA MET A 93 -12.35 12.12 -4.77
C MET A 93 -13.45 11.33 -4.06
N ASN A 94 -13.59 11.50 -2.73
CA ASN A 94 -14.59 10.80 -1.93
C ASN A 94 -16.03 11.13 -2.40
N VAL A 95 -16.26 12.34 -2.89
CA VAL A 95 -17.56 12.78 -3.42
C VAL A 95 -17.84 12.11 -4.77
N TRP A 96 -16.85 12.06 -5.66
CA TRP A 96 -17.01 11.46 -6.99
C TRP A 96 -17.44 10.00 -6.88
N PHE A 97 -16.73 9.22 -6.05
CA PHE A 97 -17.09 7.83 -5.80
C PHE A 97 -18.44 7.67 -5.10
N ARG A 98 -18.88 8.65 -4.31
CA ARG A 98 -20.23 8.61 -3.73
C ARG A 98 -21.33 8.96 -4.74
N ARG A 99 -21.07 9.88 -5.69
CA ARG A 99 -22.03 10.35 -6.71
C ARG A 99 -22.28 9.37 -7.84
N VAL A 100 -21.32 8.49 -8.16
CA VAL A 100 -21.55 7.46 -9.19
C VAL A 100 -22.66 6.48 -8.82
N ARG A 101 -22.94 6.29 -7.51
CA ARG A 101 -23.98 5.38 -6.97
C ARG A 101 -23.80 3.93 -7.43
N LEU A 102 -22.56 3.50 -7.61
CA LEU A 102 -22.21 2.14 -8.03
C LEU A 102 -21.83 1.27 -6.83
N THR A 103 -21.67 -0.03 -7.09
CA THR A 103 -21.23 -1.00 -6.07
C THR A 103 -19.76 -1.34 -6.27
N THR A 104 -19.33 -1.50 -7.53
CA THR A 104 -17.96 -1.90 -7.85
C THR A 104 -17.27 -0.87 -8.74
N MET A 105 -15.95 -0.91 -8.73
CA MET A 105 -15.13 -0.16 -9.68
C MET A 105 -15.31 -0.66 -11.12
N GLY A 106 -15.64 -1.94 -11.32
CA GLY A 106 -15.94 -2.51 -12.64
C GLY A 106 -17.17 -1.87 -13.27
N ASP A 107 -18.18 -1.59 -12.44
CA ASP A 107 -19.43 -0.94 -12.86
C ASP A 107 -19.18 0.43 -13.50
N LEU A 108 -18.10 1.14 -13.14
CA LEU A 108 -17.76 2.44 -13.77
C LEU A 108 -17.56 2.31 -15.28
N PHE A 109 -16.92 1.23 -15.72
CA PHE A 109 -16.67 1.01 -17.14
C PHE A 109 -17.95 0.65 -17.89
N GLU A 110 -18.88 -0.08 -17.25
CA GLU A 110 -20.20 -0.34 -17.84
C GLU A 110 -21.05 0.92 -17.87
N ASP A 111 -21.06 1.68 -16.78
CA ASP A 111 -21.87 2.88 -16.58
C ASP A 111 -21.42 4.04 -17.46
N ARG A 112 -20.12 4.20 -17.71
CA ARG A 112 -19.58 5.24 -18.60
C ARG A 112 -19.54 4.83 -20.08
N PHE A 113 -19.14 3.59 -20.37
CA PHE A 113 -18.79 3.19 -21.73
C PHE A 113 -19.70 2.11 -22.34
N ASN A 114 -20.66 1.58 -21.59
CA ASN A 114 -21.40 0.36 -21.95
C ASN A 114 -20.51 -0.87 -22.20
N SER A 115 -19.27 -0.88 -21.67
CA SER A 115 -18.29 -1.92 -22.00
C SER A 115 -18.19 -2.99 -20.91
N ARG A 116 -18.99 -4.04 -21.07
CA ARG A 116 -18.94 -5.24 -20.20
C ARG A 116 -17.60 -5.97 -20.26
N ASN A 117 -16.91 -5.89 -21.40
CA ASN A 117 -15.60 -6.54 -21.56
C ASN A 117 -14.53 -5.86 -20.70
N LEU A 118 -14.52 -4.53 -20.69
CA LEU A 118 -13.57 -3.76 -19.90
C LEU A 118 -13.84 -3.93 -18.40
N ALA A 119 -15.12 -3.93 -18.00
CA ALA A 119 -15.51 -4.18 -16.61
C ALA A 119 -15.10 -5.58 -16.12
N ARG A 120 -15.35 -6.63 -16.92
CA ARG A 120 -14.92 -8.01 -16.60
C ARG A 120 -13.40 -8.14 -16.57
N PHE A 121 -12.68 -7.49 -17.49
CA PHE A 121 -11.23 -7.50 -17.49
C PHE A 121 -10.65 -6.84 -16.23
N TYR A 122 -11.15 -5.65 -15.88
CA TYR A 122 -10.78 -4.99 -14.63
C TYR A 122 -11.09 -5.87 -13.41
N ALA A 123 -12.29 -6.47 -13.36
CA ALA A 123 -12.69 -7.33 -12.26
C ALA A 123 -11.77 -8.57 -12.14
N LEU A 124 -11.48 -9.26 -13.24
CA LEU A 124 -10.55 -10.41 -13.26
C LEU A 124 -9.15 -10.00 -12.80
N PHE A 125 -8.62 -8.90 -13.34
CA PHE A 125 -7.31 -8.38 -12.99
C PHE A 125 -7.24 -8.06 -11.48
N GLN A 126 -8.24 -7.36 -10.94
CA GLN A 126 -8.30 -7.05 -9.51
C GLN A 126 -8.42 -8.30 -8.64
N ILE A 127 -9.17 -9.33 -9.09
CA ILE A 127 -9.25 -10.62 -8.38
C ILE A 127 -7.86 -11.26 -8.27
N CYS A 128 -7.11 -11.32 -9.38
CA CYS A 128 -5.75 -11.86 -9.38
C CYS A 128 -4.80 -11.07 -8.48
N VAL A 129 -4.81 -9.74 -8.57
CA VAL A 129 -3.99 -8.86 -7.73
C VAL A 129 -4.36 -9.03 -6.25
N ALA A 130 -5.65 -9.10 -5.93
CA ALA A 130 -6.11 -9.26 -4.56
C ALA A 130 -5.71 -10.61 -3.95
N ILE A 131 -5.71 -11.71 -4.70
CA ILE A 131 -5.22 -13.01 -4.22
C ILE A 131 -3.75 -12.90 -3.77
N LEU A 132 -2.91 -12.25 -4.59
CA LEU A 132 -1.51 -12.00 -4.25
C LEU A 132 -1.39 -11.12 -3.01
N LEU A 133 -2.14 -10.02 -2.92
CA LEU A 133 -2.11 -9.12 -1.77
C LEU A 133 -2.61 -9.77 -0.48
N ILE A 134 -3.64 -10.62 -0.56
CA ILE A 134 -4.14 -11.39 0.59
C ILE A 134 -3.07 -12.39 1.05
N GLY A 135 -2.40 -13.08 0.12
CA GLY A 135 -1.29 -13.95 0.47
C GLY A 135 -0.14 -13.21 1.14
N PHE A 136 0.21 -12.05 0.59
CA PHE A 136 1.24 -11.19 1.14
C PHE A 136 0.90 -10.67 2.55
N GLY A 137 -0.33 -10.20 2.77
CA GLY A 137 -0.78 -9.79 4.09
C GLY A 137 -0.77 -10.94 5.09
N THR A 138 -1.14 -12.15 4.66
CA THR A 138 -1.12 -13.36 5.50
C THR A 138 0.29 -13.75 5.90
N PHE A 139 1.21 -13.76 4.94
CA PHE A 139 2.64 -13.98 5.20
C PHE A 139 3.17 -12.94 6.20
N THR A 140 2.83 -11.67 6.00
CA THR A 140 3.20 -10.56 6.89
C THR A 140 2.67 -10.75 8.31
N ALA A 141 1.39 -11.12 8.47
CA ALA A 141 0.82 -11.40 9.79
C ALA A 141 1.60 -12.50 10.52
N TYR A 142 1.90 -13.59 9.83
CA TYR A 142 2.70 -14.67 10.41
C TYR A 142 4.10 -14.20 10.78
N THR A 143 4.80 -13.50 9.90
CA THR A 143 6.17 -13.03 10.17
C THR A 143 6.23 -12.10 11.38
N ILE A 144 5.29 -11.15 11.48
CA ILE A 144 5.24 -10.24 12.64
C ILE A 144 4.88 -11.01 13.91
N THR A 145 3.84 -11.85 13.89
CA THR A 145 3.49 -12.68 15.06
C THR A 145 4.64 -13.61 15.45
N ALA A 146 5.27 -14.29 14.51
CA ALA A 146 6.37 -15.21 14.76
C ALA A 146 7.58 -14.50 15.40
N SER A 147 7.90 -13.28 14.94
CA SER A 147 8.95 -12.44 15.54
C SER A 147 8.63 -12.06 16.99
N LEU A 148 7.36 -11.93 17.33
CA LEU A 148 6.91 -11.55 18.67
C LEU A 148 6.84 -12.74 19.64
N VAL A 149 6.66 -13.96 19.13
CA VAL A 149 6.56 -15.19 19.92
C VAL A 149 7.85 -16.00 19.83
N THR A 150 8.88 -15.56 20.53
CA THR A 150 10.18 -16.23 20.56
C THR A 150 10.20 -17.40 21.54
N LYS A 151 10.91 -18.46 21.16
CA LYS A 151 11.16 -19.66 21.95
C LYS A 151 12.28 -19.33 22.95
N PRO A 152 12.07 -19.51 24.27
CA PRO A 152 13.10 -19.26 25.26
C PRO A 152 14.37 -20.06 25.01
N GLU A 153 15.54 -19.47 25.23
CA GLU A 153 16.85 -20.09 24.98
C GLU A 153 17.06 -21.43 25.70
N ALA A 154 16.44 -21.57 26.89
CA ALA A 154 16.45 -22.79 27.68
C ALA A 154 15.78 -23.98 26.98
N LYS A 155 14.90 -23.72 26.01
CA LYS A 155 14.18 -24.76 25.23
C LYS A 155 14.80 -24.98 23.85
N TRP A 156 15.91 -24.32 23.51
CA TRP A 156 16.53 -24.49 22.20
C TRP A 156 17.12 -25.88 22.03
N THR A 157 16.91 -26.49 20.86
CA THR A 157 17.64 -27.69 20.46
C THR A 157 19.10 -27.33 20.15
N ALA A 158 19.99 -28.32 20.09
CA ALA A 158 21.39 -28.10 19.74
C ALA A 158 21.54 -27.46 18.34
N GLU A 159 20.71 -27.88 17.39
CA GLU A 159 20.67 -27.36 16.02
C GLU A 159 20.14 -25.91 15.97
N GLU A 160 19.08 -25.62 16.72
CA GLU A 160 18.54 -24.26 16.88
C GLU A 160 19.59 -23.30 17.47
N ARG A 161 20.33 -23.76 18.49
CA ARG A 161 21.41 -22.97 19.10
C ARG A 161 22.56 -22.73 18.12
N ALA A 162 22.96 -23.75 17.36
CA ALA A 162 23.99 -23.62 16.33
C ALA A 162 23.58 -22.64 15.21
N SER A 163 22.30 -22.66 14.80
CA SER A 163 21.73 -21.75 13.83
C SER A 163 21.81 -20.28 14.28
N VAL A 164 21.43 -19.99 15.53
CA VAL A 164 21.50 -18.64 16.12
C VAL A 164 22.95 -18.18 16.29
N GLN A 165 23.82 -19.07 16.75
CA GLN A 165 25.25 -18.78 16.90
C GLN A 165 25.92 -18.47 15.56
N GLY A 166 25.65 -19.26 14.52
CA GLY A 166 26.15 -18.99 13.17
C GLY A 166 25.62 -17.69 12.58
N TYR A 167 24.37 -17.32 12.87
CA TYR A 167 23.83 -16.02 12.47
C TYR A 167 24.57 -14.85 13.15
N ASN A 168 24.85 -14.97 14.45
CA ASN A 168 25.58 -13.96 15.20
C ASN A 168 27.04 -13.86 14.75
N GLU A 169 27.67 -14.98 14.41
CA GLU A 169 29.01 -15.04 13.83
C GLU A 169 29.05 -14.32 12.47
N LEU A 170 28.09 -14.62 11.59
CA LEU A 170 27.95 -13.95 10.30
C LEU A 170 27.81 -12.44 10.45
N ALA A 171 26.96 -11.98 11.37
CA ALA A 171 26.77 -10.55 11.63
C ALA A 171 28.07 -9.86 12.06
N LYS A 172 28.87 -10.50 12.93
CA LYS A 172 30.18 -9.98 13.36
C LYS A 172 31.17 -9.90 12.18
N LEU A 173 31.24 -10.95 11.36
CA LEU A 173 32.13 -10.96 10.20
C LEU A 173 31.73 -9.92 9.14
N GLU A 174 30.43 -9.73 8.87
CA GLU A 174 29.92 -8.67 7.98
C GLU A 174 30.25 -7.27 8.50
N GLN A 175 30.22 -7.07 9.82
CA GLN A 175 30.65 -5.83 10.45
C GLN A 175 32.14 -5.57 10.25
N GLN A 176 32.99 -6.60 10.38
CA GLN A 176 34.43 -6.50 10.13
C GLN A 176 34.75 -6.22 8.66
N VAL A 177 34.00 -6.79 7.71
CA VAL A 177 34.10 -6.42 6.28
C VAL A 177 33.83 -4.93 6.10
N THR A 178 32.75 -4.43 6.69
CA THR A 178 32.37 -3.02 6.56
C THR A 178 33.41 -2.09 7.19
N ALA A 179 34.05 -2.53 8.28
CA ALA A 179 35.13 -1.80 8.95
C ALA A 179 36.50 -1.95 8.26
N GLY A 180 36.63 -2.82 7.25
CA GLY A 180 37.90 -3.12 6.60
C GLY A 180 38.89 -3.90 7.47
N THR A 181 38.43 -4.54 8.55
CA THR A 181 39.28 -5.24 9.54
C THR A 181 39.21 -6.77 9.44
N LEU A 182 38.60 -7.32 8.38
CA LEU A 182 38.42 -8.76 8.24
C LEU A 182 39.75 -9.47 7.95
N ALA A 183 40.06 -10.52 8.72
CA ALA A 183 41.25 -11.33 8.48
C ALA A 183 41.06 -12.22 7.22
N PRO A 184 42.11 -12.42 6.38
CA PRO A 184 42.02 -13.24 5.18
C PRO A 184 41.50 -14.67 5.42
N GLU A 185 41.83 -15.26 6.57
CA GLU A 185 41.41 -16.61 6.98
C GLU A 185 39.90 -16.72 7.23
N GLN A 186 39.24 -15.61 7.55
CA GLN A 186 37.80 -15.57 7.85
C GLN A 186 36.94 -15.44 6.59
N ASN A 187 37.53 -15.16 5.42
CA ASN A 187 36.80 -15.01 4.17
C ASN A 187 36.02 -16.27 3.79
N GLN A 188 36.62 -17.45 3.96
CA GLN A 188 35.95 -18.72 3.64
C GLN A 188 34.78 -18.98 4.58
N ARG A 189 34.98 -18.75 5.89
CA ARG A 189 33.92 -18.92 6.90
C ARG A 189 32.76 -17.95 6.66
N LEU A 190 33.06 -16.71 6.28
CA LEU A 190 32.07 -15.72 5.89
C LEU A 190 31.28 -16.18 4.66
N ALA A 191 31.95 -16.73 3.64
CA ALA A 191 31.30 -17.27 2.45
C ALA A 191 30.35 -18.44 2.79
N ASP A 192 30.80 -19.39 3.62
CA ASP A 192 29.99 -20.52 4.07
C ASP A 192 28.77 -20.06 4.87
N LEU A 193 28.95 -19.11 5.79
CA LEU A 193 27.84 -18.56 6.57
C LEU A 193 26.86 -17.76 5.70
N ARG A 194 27.35 -17.05 4.67
CA ARG A 194 26.49 -16.37 3.68
C ARG A 194 25.66 -17.37 2.87
N ASP A 195 26.26 -18.49 2.45
CA ASP A 195 25.55 -19.58 1.77
C ASP A 195 24.52 -20.24 2.70
N GLN A 196 24.87 -20.50 3.95
CA GLN A 196 23.93 -21.02 4.96
C GLN A 196 22.75 -20.05 5.21
N ARG A 197 23.02 -18.74 5.29
CA ARG A 197 21.96 -17.71 5.35
C ARG A 197 21.10 -17.70 4.09
N ALA A 198 21.71 -17.79 2.91
CA ALA A 198 20.98 -17.84 1.64
C ALA A 198 20.06 -19.08 1.54
N ARG A 199 20.48 -20.21 2.14
CA ARG A 199 19.67 -21.43 2.27
C ARG A 199 18.62 -21.36 3.39
N GLY A 200 18.62 -20.30 4.20
CA GLY A 200 17.68 -20.09 5.31
C GLY A 200 17.96 -20.95 6.55
N SER A 201 19.17 -21.54 6.66
CA SER A 201 19.54 -22.38 7.81
C SER A 201 20.01 -21.58 9.02
N LEU A 202 20.45 -20.33 8.84
CA LEU A 202 20.80 -19.42 9.92
C LEU A 202 19.61 -18.54 10.30
N LYS A 203 19.17 -18.65 11.55
CA LYS A 203 18.04 -17.88 12.10
C LYS A 203 18.54 -17.10 13.30
N ARG A 204 18.21 -15.80 13.34
CA ARG A 204 18.54 -14.94 14.48
C ARG A 204 17.79 -15.34 15.75
N GLU A 205 16.53 -15.72 15.59
CA GLU A 205 15.64 -16.08 16.68
C GLU A 205 14.79 -17.28 16.27
N ILE A 206 14.51 -18.14 17.25
CA ILE A 206 13.65 -19.30 17.04
C ILE A 206 12.25 -18.93 17.52
N SER A 207 11.29 -18.87 16.61
CA SER A 207 9.89 -18.66 16.98
C SER A 207 9.25 -19.96 17.48
N VAL A 208 8.31 -19.85 18.42
CA VAL A 208 7.42 -20.98 18.79
C VAL A 208 6.56 -21.42 17.60
N LEU A 209 6.29 -20.49 16.68
CA LEU A 209 5.55 -20.74 15.44
C LEU A 209 6.43 -21.24 14.30
N ALA A 210 7.73 -21.48 14.53
CA ALA A 210 8.66 -21.96 13.52
C ALA A 210 8.33 -23.37 12.98
N PRO A 211 7.84 -24.34 13.79
CA PRO A 211 7.46 -25.64 13.26
C PRO A 211 6.38 -25.51 12.18
N THR A 212 6.51 -26.30 11.11
CA THR A 212 5.62 -26.23 9.94
C THR A 212 4.15 -26.39 10.34
N TRP A 213 3.84 -27.28 11.28
CA TRP A 213 2.48 -27.48 11.77
C TRP A 213 1.93 -26.25 12.49
N CYS A 214 2.70 -25.60 13.40
CA CYS A 214 2.30 -24.36 14.07
C CYS A 214 2.00 -23.25 13.07
N ARG A 215 2.85 -23.12 12.03
CA ARG A 215 2.67 -22.14 10.97
C ARG A 215 1.35 -22.35 10.22
N TRP A 216 1.05 -23.60 9.84
CA TRP A 216 -0.23 -23.93 9.20
C TRP A 216 -1.43 -23.70 10.12
N THR A 217 -1.32 -24.06 11.40
CA THR A 217 -2.37 -23.78 12.39
C THR A 217 -2.63 -22.29 12.52
N PHE A 218 -1.59 -21.46 12.60
CA PHE A 218 -1.72 -20.00 12.63
C PHE A 218 -2.46 -19.49 11.39
N TYR A 219 -2.00 -19.88 10.20
CA TYR A 219 -2.59 -19.46 8.95
C TYR A 219 -4.07 -19.84 8.82
N ILE A 220 -4.42 -21.09 9.13
CA ILE A 220 -5.80 -21.59 9.04
C ILE A 220 -6.67 -20.87 10.06
N ALA A 221 -6.22 -20.73 11.31
CA ALA A 221 -6.97 -20.04 12.35
C ALA A 221 -7.20 -18.56 11.99
N PHE A 222 -6.14 -17.87 11.56
CA PHE A 222 -6.18 -16.47 11.13
C PHE A 222 -7.18 -16.26 9.97
N MET A 223 -7.08 -17.06 8.91
CA MET A 223 -7.99 -16.97 7.76
C MET A 223 -9.43 -17.33 8.11
N SER A 224 -9.63 -18.33 8.98
CA SER A 224 -10.96 -18.74 9.42
C SER A 224 -11.67 -17.63 10.20
N VAL A 225 -10.93 -16.91 11.05
CA VAL A 225 -11.49 -15.74 11.76
C VAL A 225 -11.92 -14.66 10.77
N VAL A 226 -11.04 -14.32 9.82
CA VAL A 226 -11.35 -13.31 8.77
C VAL A 226 -12.58 -13.71 7.97
N ALA A 227 -12.62 -14.96 7.49
CA ALA A 227 -13.74 -15.50 6.75
C ALA A 227 -15.04 -15.47 7.57
N ALA A 228 -14.99 -15.85 8.85
CA ALA A 228 -16.18 -15.95 9.69
C ALA A 228 -16.87 -14.60 9.88
N TYR A 229 -16.15 -13.54 10.30
CA TYR A 229 -16.80 -12.26 10.54
C TYR A 229 -17.25 -11.57 9.25
N MET A 230 -16.51 -11.76 8.14
CA MET A 230 -16.85 -11.18 6.85
C MET A 230 -18.03 -11.89 6.18
N ALA A 231 -18.06 -13.22 6.24
CA ALA A 231 -19.20 -13.98 5.73
C ALA A 231 -20.48 -13.64 6.50
N LEU A 232 -20.40 -13.46 7.82
CA LEU A 232 -21.56 -13.15 8.65
C LEU A 232 -22.08 -11.71 8.49
N GLY A 233 -21.19 -10.72 8.55
CA GLY A 233 -21.59 -9.32 8.76
C GLY A 233 -21.31 -8.35 7.62
N GLY A 234 -20.56 -8.75 6.58
CA GLY A 234 -20.30 -7.94 5.40
C GLY A 234 -19.61 -6.59 5.69
N MET A 235 -19.90 -5.59 4.87
CA MET A 235 -19.34 -4.23 4.96
C MET A 235 -19.64 -3.54 6.29
N THR A 236 -20.82 -3.79 6.88
CA THR A 236 -21.17 -3.27 8.20
C THR A 236 -20.20 -3.77 9.27
N ALA A 237 -19.97 -5.09 9.35
CA ALA A 237 -19.01 -5.66 10.29
C ALA A 237 -17.59 -5.16 10.05
N ALA A 238 -17.18 -5.04 8.78
CA ALA A 238 -15.90 -4.47 8.42
C ALA A 238 -15.73 -3.05 9.00
N ALA A 239 -16.73 -2.17 8.84
CA ALA A 239 -16.65 -0.80 9.36
C ALA A 239 -16.52 -0.72 10.90
N PHE A 240 -17.26 -1.57 11.64
CA PHE A 240 -17.15 -1.61 13.10
C PHE A 240 -15.80 -2.18 13.55
N ASN A 241 -15.32 -3.25 12.89
CA ASN A 241 -14.03 -3.83 13.19
C ASN A 241 -12.91 -2.84 12.88
N GLU A 242 -12.96 -2.12 11.76
CA GLU A 242 -11.96 -1.10 11.44
C GLU A 242 -11.90 0.02 12.49
N ALA A 243 -13.03 0.43 13.08
CA ALA A 243 -13.02 1.39 14.18
C ALA A 243 -12.30 0.86 15.43
N LEU A 244 -12.56 -0.40 15.81
CA LEU A 244 -11.88 -1.06 16.93
C LEU A 244 -10.37 -1.19 16.67
N GLN A 245 -10.01 -1.68 15.49
CA GLN A 245 -8.62 -1.97 15.10
C GLN A 245 -7.81 -0.68 14.92
N GLY A 246 -8.42 0.34 14.30
CA GLY A 246 -7.86 1.68 14.22
C GLY A 246 -7.57 2.26 15.61
N SER A 247 -8.50 2.11 16.55
CA SER A 247 -8.27 2.60 17.92
C SER A 247 -7.08 1.92 18.59
N LEU A 248 -6.93 0.60 18.38
CA LEU A 248 -5.80 -0.17 18.92
C LEU A 248 -4.44 0.29 18.35
N ILE A 249 -4.33 0.49 17.03
CA ILE A 249 -3.06 0.91 16.42
C ILE A 249 -2.63 2.30 16.90
N VAL A 250 -3.58 3.21 17.15
CA VAL A 250 -3.30 4.53 17.74
C VAL A 250 -2.72 4.38 19.14
N VAL A 251 -3.35 3.57 19.99
CA VAL A 251 -2.89 3.34 21.37
C VAL A 251 -1.45 2.80 21.39
N PHE A 252 -1.12 1.83 20.55
CA PHE A 252 0.26 1.29 20.49
C PHE A 252 1.27 2.31 20.00
N SER A 253 0.92 3.02 18.94
CA SER A 253 1.81 4.00 18.33
C SER A 253 2.16 5.11 19.31
N ILE A 254 1.19 5.51 20.15
CA ILE A 254 1.41 6.46 21.24
C ILE A 254 2.25 5.83 22.35
N LEU A 255 1.95 4.59 22.77
CA LEU A 255 2.58 3.96 23.92
C LEU A 255 4.08 3.68 23.71
N LEU A 256 4.51 3.34 22.49
CA LEU A 256 5.92 3.05 22.18
C LEU A 256 6.83 4.27 22.35
N ILE A 257 6.31 5.50 22.24
CA ILE A 257 7.15 6.71 22.31
C ILE A 257 7.59 7.01 23.74
N PRO A 258 6.71 7.17 24.75
CA PRO A 258 7.13 7.43 26.13
C PRO A 258 7.97 6.29 26.71
N THR A 259 7.57 5.04 26.46
CA THR A 259 8.31 3.86 26.94
C THR A 259 9.69 3.76 26.30
N GLY A 260 9.79 4.05 25.00
CA GLY A 260 11.05 4.11 24.27
C GLY A 260 11.98 5.21 24.75
N LEU A 261 11.43 6.42 24.95
CA LEU A 261 12.18 7.55 25.52
C LEU A 261 12.68 7.23 26.93
N HIS A 262 11.84 6.62 27.78
CA HIS A 262 12.27 6.17 29.10
C HIS A 262 13.41 5.15 29.02
N ALA A 263 13.33 4.17 28.11
CA ALA A 263 14.34 3.14 27.95
C ALA A 263 15.70 3.67 27.46
N ILE A 264 15.74 4.77 26.70
CA ILE A 264 17.01 5.39 26.27
C ILE A 264 17.59 6.39 27.28
N GLY A 265 16.82 6.76 28.31
CA GLY A 265 17.21 7.72 29.35
C GLY A 265 16.62 9.14 29.20
N GLY A 266 15.58 9.31 28.39
CA GLY A 266 14.85 10.57 28.18
C GLY A 266 15.03 11.17 26.78
N TRP A 267 14.34 12.29 26.54
CA TRP A 267 14.34 12.98 25.24
C TRP A 267 15.72 13.43 24.78
N SER A 268 16.54 13.97 25.70
CA SER A 268 17.91 14.44 25.40
C SER A 268 18.87 13.33 24.95
N GLN A 269 18.54 12.06 25.23
CA GLN A 269 19.36 10.93 24.81
C GLN A 269 19.16 10.57 23.34
N LEU A 270 18.11 11.09 22.71
CA LEU A 270 17.83 10.81 21.31
C LEU A 270 18.89 11.46 20.40
N SER A 271 19.17 12.76 20.56
CA SER A 271 20.26 13.44 19.84
C SER A 271 21.65 12.95 20.24
N ALA A 272 21.84 12.52 21.49
CA ALA A 272 23.13 11.99 21.95
C ALA A 272 23.49 10.63 21.31
N LYS A 273 22.49 9.79 21.00
CA LYS A 273 22.69 8.42 20.50
C LYS A 273 22.42 8.26 19.00
N VAL A 274 21.70 9.18 18.38
CA VAL A 274 21.33 9.13 16.97
C VAL A 274 22.12 10.19 16.20
N PRO A 275 22.77 9.84 15.07
CA PRO A 275 23.49 10.82 14.26
C PRO A 275 22.57 11.97 13.80
N ALA A 276 23.06 13.21 13.85
CA ALA A 276 22.30 14.40 13.47
C ALA A 276 21.68 14.30 12.05
N SER A 277 22.40 13.70 11.11
CA SER A 277 21.92 13.47 9.74
C SER A 277 20.67 12.60 9.64
N MET A 278 20.36 11.79 10.66
CA MET A 278 19.16 10.96 10.70
C MET A 278 17.92 11.73 11.16
N PHE A 279 18.03 12.95 11.68
CA PHE A 279 16.88 13.79 11.98
C PHE A 279 16.46 14.67 10.78
N GLU A 280 17.31 14.75 9.76
CA GLU A 280 17.07 15.58 8.58
C GLU A 280 15.99 14.96 7.67
N LEU A 281 14.79 15.53 7.71
CA LEU A 281 13.65 15.05 6.91
C LEU A 281 13.88 15.18 5.40
N PHE A 282 14.55 16.24 4.95
CA PHE A 282 14.84 16.50 3.53
C PHE A 282 16.27 16.11 3.12
N GLY A 283 17.05 15.57 4.05
CA GLY A 283 18.48 15.25 3.89
C GLY A 283 19.41 16.46 4.03
N VAL A 284 20.71 16.20 4.12
CA VAL A 284 21.76 17.24 4.22
C VAL A 284 22.12 17.75 2.83
N SER A 285 22.34 19.06 2.69
CA SER A 285 22.84 19.69 1.46
C SER A 285 24.12 18.98 0.98
N GLY A 286 24.06 18.31 -0.17
CA GLY A 286 25.17 17.50 -0.73
C GLY A 286 24.96 15.98 -0.67
N THR A 287 24.04 15.48 0.16
CA THR A 287 23.67 14.05 0.26
C THR A 287 22.15 13.84 0.14
N VAL A 288 21.47 14.72 -0.61
CA VAL A 288 20.00 14.75 -0.73
C VAL A 288 19.45 13.40 -1.21
N GLN A 289 19.02 12.56 -0.26
CA GLN A 289 18.41 11.25 -0.54
C GLN A 289 16.98 11.40 -1.10
N PHE A 290 16.25 12.47 -0.74
CA PHE A 290 14.94 12.78 -1.29
C PHE A 290 14.83 14.26 -1.64
N SER A 291 15.08 14.60 -2.90
CA SER A 291 14.81 15.95 -3.39
C SER A 291 13.30 16.20 -3.41
N THR A 292 12.87 17.46 -3.36
CA THR A 292 11.45 17.83 -3.57
C THR A 292 10.89 17.21 -4.85
N TRP A 293 11.70 17.13 -5.91
CA TRP A 293 11.36 16.47 -7.17
C TRP A 293 11.10 14.98 -7.02
N THR A 294 11.89 14.28 -6.21
CA THR A 294 11.70 12.84 -5.95
C THR A 294 10.41 12.58 -5.17
N ILE A 295 10.06 13.45 -4.22
CA ILE A 295 8.80 13.35 -3.48
C ILE A 295 7.62 13.54 -4.43
N ILE A 296 7.66 14.53 -5.31
CA ILE A 296 6.62 14.75 -6.34
C ILE A 296 6.53 13.52 -7.25
N ALA A 297 7.67 13.00 -7.69
CA ALA A 297 7.74 11.83 -8.57
C ALA A 297 7.05 10.62 -7.94
N ILE A 298 7.29 10.31 -6.66
CA ILE A 298 6.64 9.19 -5.95
C ILE A 298 5.14 9.46 -5.70
N THR A 299 4.78 10.72 -5.42
CA THR A 299 3.39 11.12 -5.14
C THR A 299 2.49 10.95 -6.36
N LEU A 300 3.00 11.27 -7.55
CA LEU A 300 2.22 11.25 -8.78
C LEU A 300 1.56 9.89 -9.10
N PRO A 301 2.32 8.77 -9.27
CA PRO A 301 1.72 7.47 -9.55
C PRO A 301 0.86 6.98 -8.37
N SER A 302 1.22 7.31 -7.13
CA SER A 302 0.38 7.01 -5.95
C SER A 302 -1.00 7.65 -6.05
N LEU A 303 -1.06 8.93 -6.45
CA LEU A 303 -2.30 9.66 -6.66
C LEU A 303 -3.14 9.05 -7.78
N ILE A 304 -2.51 8.71 -8.89
CA ILE A 304 -3.19 8.14 -10.04
C ILE A 304 -3.75 6.76 -9.69
N GLN A 305 -2.89 5.87 -9.17
CA GLN A 305 -3.22 4.49 -8.80
C GLN A 305 -4.40 4.40 -7.82
N MET A 306 -4.48 5.33 -6.87
CA MET A 306 -5.53 5.34 -5.85
C MET A 306 -6.95 5.33 -6.45
N ASN A 307 -7.12 5.88 -7.64
CA ASN A 307 -8.42 5.88 -8.34
C ASN A 307 -8.86 4.51 -8.83
N ALA A 308 -7.97 3.52 -8.90
CA ALA A 308 -8.27 2.18 -9.41
C ALA A 308 -8.25 1.10 -8.32
N LEU A 309 -8.16 1.46 -7.05
CA LEU A 309 -8.19 0.46 -5.99
C LEU A 309 -9.62 -0.04 -5.78
N SER A 310 -9.84 -1.35 -5.95
CA SER A 310 -11.17 -1.96 -5.84
C SER A 310 -11.92 -1.66 -4.53
N PRO A 311 -11.31 -1.62 -3.32
CA PRO A 311 -12.05 -1.36 -2.08
C PRO A 311 -12.60 0.07 -1.98
N ASN A 312 -12.04 1.02 -2.72
CA ASN A 312 -12.43 2.42 -2.65
C ASN A 312 -13.92 2.61 -2.98
N MET A 313 -14.45 1.88 -3.97
CA MET A 313 -15.88 1.96 -4.28
C MET A 313 -16.76 1.54 -3.11
N ASN A 314 -16.42 0.45 -2.41
CA ASN A 314 -17.21 -0.02 -1.26
C ASN A 314 -17.15 0.98 -0.10
N ILE A 315 -15.96 1.53 0.18
CA ILE A 315 -15.74 2.48 1.28
C ILE A 315 -16.55 3.77 1.03
N TYR A 316 -16.32 4.44 -0.10
CA TYR A 316 -16.97 5.72 -0.38
C TYR A 316 -18.44 5.54 -0.76
N GLY A 317 -18.78 4.44 -1.43
CA GLY A 317 -20.15 4.10 -1.81
C GLY A 317 -21.04 3.77 -0.60
N SER A 318 -20.47 3.31 0.51
CA SER A 318 -21.19 3.02 1.76
C SER A 318 -21.57 4.26 2.58
N ALA A 319 -21.01 5.43 2.25
CA ALA A 319 -21.31 6.68 2.96
C ALA A 319 -22.78 7.08 2.77
N ARG A 320 -23.39 7.64 3.81
CA ARG A 320 -24.79 8.10 3.78
C ARG A 320 -25.02 9.15 2.69
N ASN A 321 -24.20 10.19 2.70
CA ASN A 321 -24.25 11.31 1.76
C ASN A 321 -22.83 11.80 1.46
N GLU A 322 -22.72 12.83 0.61
CA GLU A 322 -21.44 13.40 0.19
C GLU A 322 -20.64 13.98 1.36
N TYR A 323 -21.31 14.62 2.32
CA TYR A 323 -20.66 15.15 3.50
C TYR A 323 -20.04 14.03 4.35
N ALA A 324 -20.76 12.94 4.60
CA ALA A 324 -20.21 11.78 5.30
C ALA A 324 -18.99 11.19 4.57
N ALA A 325 -19.00 11.14 3.24
CA ALA A 325 -17.86 10.70 2.44
C ALA A 325 -16.65 11.65 2.58
N ARG A 326 -16.88 12.97 2.54
CA ARG A 326 -15.83 14.00 2.75
C ARG A 326 -15.17 13.88 4.11
N MET A 327 -15.95 13.62 5.16
CA MET A 327 -15.41 13.48 6.51
C MET A 327 -14.41 12.31 6.66
N GLY A 328 -14.43 11.33 5.76
CA GLY A 328 -13.41 10.28 5.67
C GLY A 328 -11.98 10.82 5.58
N VAL A 329 -11.78 12.02 5.03
CA VAL A 329 -10.47 12.69 4.95
C VAL A 329 -9.81 12.88 6.32
N ILE A 330 -10.58 13.08 7.39
CA ILE A 330 -10.03 13.17 8.76
C ILE A 330 -9.33 11.87 9.15
N GLY A 331 -9.89 10.72 8.80
CA GLY A 331 -9.25 9.43 9.01
C GLY A 331 -7.92 9.33 8.26
N LEU A 332 -7.86 9.85 7.03
CA LEU A 332 -6.63 9.88 6.24
C LEU A 332 -5.57 10.83 6.84
N TYR A 333 -5.96 11.91 7.52
CA TYR A 333 -5.04 12.75 8.29
C TYR A 333 -4.56 12.08 9.58
N ALA A 334 -5.43 11.36 10.29
CA ALA A 334 -5.03 10.60 11.49
C ALA A 334 -3.89 9.61 11.16
N LYS A 335 -3.92 8.98 9.97
CA LYS A 335 -2.80 8.16 9.47
C LYS A 335 -1.49 8.95 9.35
N ARG A 336 -1.52 10.22 8.91
CA ARG A 336 -0.29 11.04 8.78
C ARG A 336 0.37 11.30 10.13
N LEU A 337 -0.44 11.52 11.17
CA LEU A 337 0.06 11.65 12.53
C LEU A 337 0.71 10.35 13.02
N MET A 338 0.14 9.19 12.65
CA MET A 338 0.75 7.89 12.98
C MET A 338 2.13 7.70 12.34
N ILE A 339 2.32 8.15 11.09
CA ILE A 339 3.64 8.09 10.42
C ILE A 339 4.70 8.90 11.18
N ILE A 340 4.33 10.04 11.77
CA ILE A 340 5.24 10.82 12.63
C ILE A 340 5.64 9.99 13.85
N LEU A 341 4.67 9.40 14.55
CA LEU A 341 4.96 8.53 15.70
C LEU A 341 5.85 7.35 15.31
N TRP A 342 5.57 6.67 14.19
CA TRP A 342 6.37 5.56 13.71
C TRP A 342 7.79 5.97 13.30
N THR A 343 7.96 7.20 12.83
CA THR A 343 9.29 7.78 12.59
C THR A 343 10.06 7.91 13.90
N PHE A 344 9.45 8.45 14.95
CA PHE A 344 10.09 8.51 16.27
C PHE A 344 10.37 7.14 16.84
N ALA A 345 9.48 6.16 16.65
CA ALA A 345 9.75 4.78 17.04
C ALA A 345 10.98 4.22 16.31
N GLY A 346 11.15 4.51 15.01
CA GLY A 346 12.34 4.15 14.24
C GLY A 346 13.62 4.82 14.76
N LEU A 347 13.58 6.12 15.09
CA LEU A 347 14.73 6.84 15.67
C LEU A 347 15.11 6.32 17.06
N ILE A 348 14.11 6.03 17.90
CA ILE A 348 14.31 5.38 19.19
C ILE A 348 14.95 4.00 18.99
N ALA A 349 14.52 3.24 17.99
CA ALA A 349 15.14 1.96 17.66
C ALA A 349 16.61 2.11 17.25
N VAL A 350 16.98 3.16 16.52
CA VAL A 350 18.40 3.47 16.23
C VAL A 350 19.18 3.70 17.53
N ALA A 351 18.63 4.47 18.47
CA ALA A 351 19.26 4.72 19.77
C ALA A 351 19.40 3.45 20.64
N ILE A 352 18.44 2.53 20.54
CA ILE A 352 18.36 1.29 21.34
C ILE A 352 19.22 0.16 20.75
N PHE A 353 19.26 0.04 19.42
CA PHE A 353 19.91 -1.04 18.68
C PHE A 353 21.08 -0.49 17.86
N SER A 354 22.15 -0.10 18.57
CA SER A 354 23.40 0.41 18.01
C SER A 354 24.60 -0.46 18.44
N GLY A 355 25.75 -0.27 17.78
CA GLY A 355 26.97 -1.04 18.07
C GLY A 355 26.80 -2.55 17.84
N GLU A 356 27.21 -3.36 18.82
CA GLU A 356 27.10 -4.83 18.77
C GLU A 356 25.65 -5.35 18.74
N ASN A 357 24.68 -4.51 19.14
CA ASN A 357 23.25 -4.86 19.15
C ASN A 357 22.50 -4.38 17.90
N LYS A 358 23.22 -3.90 16.86
CA LYS A 358 22.62 -3.41 15.61
C LYS A 358 21.81 -4.51 14.93
N LEU A 359 20.61 -4.17 14.48
CA LEU A 359 19.76 -5.11 13.76
C LEU A 359 20.25 -5.26 12.32
N THR A 360 20.52 -6.50 11.92
CA THR A 360 20.92 -6.91 10.56
C THR A 360 19.74 -6.97 9.59
N SER A 361 18.54 -7.24 10.09
CA SER A 361 17.29 -7.25 9.32
C SER A 361 16.42 -6.07 9.76
N PRO A 362 16.33 -5.00 8.97
CA PRO A 362 15.54 -3.83 9.33
C PRO A 362 14.05 -4.13 9.53
N ASP A 363 13.50 -5.14 8.84
CA ASP A 363 12.07 -5.49 8.92
C ASP A 363 11.63 -6.01 10.29
N THR A 364 12.57 -6.41 11.15
CA THR A 364 12.26 -6.86 12.52
C THR A 364 12.28 -5.73 13.54
N VAL A 365 12.65 -4.49 13.14
CA VAL A 365 12.82 -3.34 14.05
C VAL A 365 11.60 -3.13 14.93
N TRP A 366 10.41 -3.11 14.34
CA TRP A 366 9.16 -2.85 15.07
C TRP A 366 8.84 -3.93 16.12
N GLY A 367 9.01 -5.21 15.76
CA GLY A 367 8.77 -6.34 16.65
C GLY A 367 9.74 -6.34 17.83
N MET A 368 11.04 -6.17 17.55
CA MET A 368 12.10 -6.11 18.57
C MET A 368 11.95 -4.93 19.51
N LEU A 369 11.62 -3.75 18.96
CA LEU A 369 11.36 -2.56 19.75
C LEU A 369 10.21 -2.83 20.74
N SER A 370 9.15 -3.45 20.25
CA SER A 370 7.98 -3.70 21.07
C SER A 370 8.22 -4.75 22.15
N GLN A 371 8.94 -5.84 21.86
CA GLN A 371 9.33 -6.82 22.88
C GLN A 371 10.20 -6.19 23.97
N ARG A 372 11.04 -5.22 23.62
CA ARG A 372 11.95 -4.58 24.57
C ARG A 372 11.28 -3.53 25.43
N LEU A 373 10.22 -2.88 24.93
CA LEU A 373 9.57 -1.75 25.60
C LEU A 373 8.27 -2.10 26.32
N LEU A 374 7.57 -3.16 25.90
CA LEU A 374 6.24 -3.48 26.41
C LEU A 374 6.28 -4.50 27.54
N GLY A 375 5.56 -4.21 28.63
CA GLY A 375 5.36 -5.14 29.74
C GLY A 375 4.27 -6.20 29.47
N PRO A 376 4.08 -7.16 30.40
CA PRO A 376 3.04 -8.17 30.30
C PRO A 376 1.65 -7.57 30.10
N GLY A 377 0.84 -8.13 29.21
CA GLY A 377 -0.47 -7.65 28.80
C GLY A 377 -0.45 -6.70 27.61
N LEU A 378 0.54 -5.80 27.56
CA LEU A 378 0.71 -4.86 26.45
C LEU A 378 1.24 -5.55 25.20
N ILE A 379 2.05 -6.60 25.37
CA ILE A 379 2.50 -7.47 24.27
C ILE A 379 1.32 -8.19 23.62
N GLY A 380 0.40 -8.74 24.41
CA GLY A 380 -0.81 -9.39 23.91
C GLY A 380 -1.78 -8.44 23.25
N LEU A 381 -1.98 -7.25 23.82
CA LEU A 381 -2.75 -6.19 23.18
C LEU A 381 -2.11 -5.83 21.83
N MET A 382 -0.78 -5.67 21.77
CA MET A 382 -0.07 -5.36 20.53
C MET A 382 -0.24 -6.46 19.50
N LEU A 383 -0.05 -7.73 19.89
CA LEU A 383 -0.29 -8.88 19.03
C LEU A 383 -1.70 -8.84 18.46
N ALA A 384 -2.70 -8.56 19.30
CA ALA A 384 -4.08 -8.37 18.86
C ALA A 384 -4.21 -7.22 17.86
N GLY A 385 -3.57 -6.06 18.10
CA GLY A 385 -3.58 -4.88 17.23
C GLY A 385 -2.88 -5.03 15.87
N VAL A 386 -1.79 -5.80 15.82
CA VAL A 386 -1.11 -6.12 14.55
C VAL A 386 -1.95 -7.10 13.74
N ILE A 387 -2.37 -8.20 14.36
CA ILE A 387 -3.23 -9.21 13.73
C ILE A 387 -4.51 -8.55 13.22
N ALA A 388 -5.14 -7.73 14.07
CA ALA A 388 -6.26 -6.85 13.76
C ALA A 388 -6.09 -6.09 12.46
N ALA A 389 -5.04 -5.28 12.37
CA ALA A 389 -4.89 -4.37 11.25
C ALA A 389 -4.52 -5.10 9.95
N VAL A 390 -3.95 -6.32 10.00
CA VAL A 390 -3.84 -7.17 8.80
C VAL A 390 -5.23 -7.72 8.42
N MET A 391 -6.03 -8.14 9.42
CA MET A 391 -7.37 -8.66 9.18
C MET A 391 -8.29 -7.63 8.50
N SER A 392 -8.24 -6.33 8.84
CA SER A 392 -9.04 -5.30 8.13
C SER A 392 -8.69 -5.21 6.67
N ASN A 393 -7.39 -5.18 6.33
CA ASN A 393 -6.97 -5.05 4.94
C ASN A 393 -7.46 -6.26 4.12
N LEU A 394 -7.25 -7.47 4.63
CA LEU A 394 -7.74 -8.71 3.99
C LEU A 394 -9.26 -8.72 3.84
N ALA A 395 -10.00 -8.21 4.83
CA ALA A 395 -11.45 -8.06 4.76
C ALA A 395 -11.88 -7.07 3.68
N ALA A 396 -11.30 -5.87 3.64
CA ALA A 396 -11.63 -4.86 2.65
C ALA A 396 -11.37 -5.37 1.22
N LYS A 397 -10.23 -6.04 0.99
CA LYS A 397 -9.90 -6.65 -0.31
C LYS A 397 -10.88 -7.77 -0.65
N SER A 398 -11.11 -8.71 0.26
CA SER A 398 -12.04 -9.83 0.04
C SER A 398 -13.47 -9.36 -0.24
N MET A 399 -13.93 -8.31 0.44
CA MET A 399 -15.25 -7.70 0.23
C MET A 399 -15.36 -7.07 -1.16
N ALA A 400 -14.36 -6.28 -1.55
CA ALA A 400 -14.30 -5.67 -2.87
C ALA A 400 -14.35 -6.74 -3.97
N ILE A 401 -13.57 -7.82 -3.81
CA ILE A 401 -13.55 -8.94 -4.74
C ILE A 401 -14.88 -9.68 -4.80
N ALA A 402 -15.50 -9.98 -3.66
CA ALA A 402 -16.81 -10.61 -3.64
C ALA A 402 -17.85 -9.78 -4.39
N SER A 403 -17.81 -8.45 -4.24
CA SER A 403 -18.69 -7.55 -4.97
C SER A 403 -18.40 -7.54 -6.48
N LEU A 404 -17.13 -7.48 -6.89
CA LEU A 404 -16.71 -7.56 -8.30
C LEU A 404 -17.14 -8.88 -8.95
N PHE A 405 -16.97 -9.99 -8.25
CA PHE A 405 -17.35 -11.31 -8.77
C PHE A 405 -18.87 -11.41 -8.97
N VAL A 406 -19.65 -11.01 -7.96
CA VAL A 406 -21.12 -11.08 -8.04
C VAL A 406 -21.66 -10.11 -9.11
N LYS A 407 -21.20 -8.85 -9.12
CA LYS A 407 -21.74 -7.82 -10.01
C LYS A 407 -21.27 -7.98 -11.46
N ASN A 408 -19.98 -8.25 -11.70
CA ASN A 408 -19.41 -8.23 -13.05
C ASN A 408 -19.35 -9.61 -13.71
N PHE A 409 -19.49 -10.72 -12.96
CA PHE A 409 -19.56 -12.07 -13.52
C PHE A 409 -20.91 -12.73 -13.28
N CYS A 410 -21.31 -12.95 -12.02
CA CYS A 410 -22.49 -13.77 -11.72
C CYS A 410 -23.78 -13.17 -12.26
N ARG A 411 -24.01 -11.86 -12.05
CA ARG A 411 -25.20 -11.18 -12.59
C ARG A 411 -25.20 -11.04 -14.11
N HIS A 412 -24.04 -11.15 -14.75
CA HIS A 412 -23.97 -11.17 -16.20
C HIS A 412 -24.38 -12.53 -16.77
N ILE A 413 -23.95 -13.61 -16.11
CA ILE A 413 -24.30 -14.99 -16.48
C ILE A 413 -25.76 -15.30 -16.09
N TRP A 414 -26.19 -14.81 -14.92
CA TRP A 414 -27.53 -14.99 -14.37
C TRP A 414 -28.16 -13.62 -14.05
N PRO A 415 -28.81 -12.96 -15.03
CA PRO A 415 -29.41 -11.64 -14.83
C PRO A 415 -30.46 -11.60 -13.72
N ASP A 416 -31.29 -12.63 -13.61
CA ASP A 416 -32.40 -12.73 -12.64
C ASP A 416 -31.96 -13.31 -11.28
N LEU A 417 -30.67 -13.20 -10.94
CA LEU A 417 -30.14 -13.68 -9.67
C LEU A 417 -30.78 -12.92 -8.49
N SER A 418 -31.49 -13.66 -7.63
CA SER A 418 -32.06 -13.10 -6.41
C SER A 418 -30.96 -12.57 -5.48
N GLU A 419 -31.24 -11.48 -4.77
CA GLU A 419 -30.25 -10.86 -3.88
C GLU A 419 -29.71 -11.83 -2.82
N ALA A 420 -30.57 -12.70 -2.29
CA ALA A 420 -30.18 -13.71 -1.31
C ALA A 420 -29.16 -14.72 -1.89
N LYS A 421 -29.34 -15.15 -3.15
CA LYS A 421 -28.36 -16.00 -3.84
C LYS A 421 -27.08 -15.23 -4.17
N GLY A 422 -27.18 -13.96 -4.54
CA GLY A 422 -26.03 -13.08 -4.75
C GLY A 422 -25.16 -12.92 -3.49
N VAL A 423 -25.77 -12.68 -2.34
CA VAL A 423 -25.07 -12.63 -1.04
C VAL A 423 -24.46 -14.00 -0.68
N LEU A 424 -25.16 -15.11 -0.96
CA LEU A 424 -24.62 -16.45 -0.71
C LEU A 424 -23.36 -16.71 -1.55
N ILE A 425 -23.39 -16.36 -2.84
CA ILE A 425 -22.22 -16.47 -3.73
C ILE A 425 -21.09 -15.58 -3.21
N ALA A 426 -21.39 -14.34 -2.81
CA ALA A 426 -20.40 -13.42 -2.26
C ALA A 426 -19.65 -14.01 -1.06
N ARG A 427 -20.38 -14.65 -0.13
CA ARG A 427 -19.80 -15.30 1.06
C ARG A 427 -18.84 -16.43 0.66
N TRP A 428 -19.23 -17.26 -0.30
CA TRP A 428 -18.36 -18.31 -0.81
C TRP A 428 -17.14 -17.74 -1.55
N THR A 429 -17.30 -16.67 -2.33
CA THR A 429 -16.18 -15.98 -2.98
C THR A 429 -15.15 -15.49 -1.97
N ILE A 430 -15.57 -14.92 -0.84
CA ILE A 430 -14.66 -14.51 0.24
C ILE A 430 -13.86 -15.71 0.74
N VAL A 431 -14.52 -16.82 1.07
CA VAL A 431 -13.86 -18.04 1.57
C VAL A 431 -12.86 -18.58 0.53
N THR A 432 -13.26 -18.65 -0.74
CA THR A 432 -12.40 -19.14 -1.83
C THR A 432 -11.18 -18.25 -2.03
N VAL A 433 -11.35 -16.93 -2.10
CA VAL A 433 -10.25 -15.99 -2.36
C VAL A 433 -9.29 -15.91 -1.18
N LEU A 434 -9.77 -15.99 0.06
CA LEU A 434 -8.92 -16.15 1.24
C LEU A 434 -8.13 -17.47 1.18
N GLY A 435 -8.76 -18.58 0.78
CA GLY A 435 -8.07 -19.86 0.60
C GLY A 435 -6.97 -19.82 -0.48
N LEU A 436 -7.25 -19.20 -1.63
CA LEU A 436 -6.25 -18.99 -2.69
C LEU A 436 -5.12 -18.07 -2.23
N GLY A 437 -5.45 -17.01 -1.49
CA GLY A 437 -4.46 -16.12 -0.89
C GLY A 437 -3.56 -16.86 0.11
N LEU A 438 -4.11 -17.76 0.93
CA LEU A 438 -3.32 -18.62 1.80
C LEU A 438 -2.31 -19.47 1.01
N ILE A 439 -2.72 -20.09 -0.11
CA ILE A 439 -1.81 -20.85 -0.96
C ILE A 439 -0.69 -19.94 -1.48
N ALA A 440 -1.03 -18.75 -1.97
CA ALA A 440 -0.05 -17.75 -2.40
C ALA A 440 0.92 -17.33 -1.28
N ALA A 441 0.46 -17.23 -0.01
CA ALA A 441 1.32 -16.90 1.12
C ALA A 441 2.44 -17.93 1.35
N THR A 442 2.23 -19.20 0.98
CA THR A 442 3.22 -20.27 1.19
C THR A 442 4.39 -20.24 0.22
N THR A 443 4.23 -19.58 -0.93
CA THR A 443 5.27 -19.44 -1.94
C THR A 443 6.11 -18.19 -1.75
N MET A 444 5.68 -17.27 -0.86
CA MET A 444 6.37 -16.01 -0.60
C MET A 444 7.60 -16.23 0.28
N ARG A 445 8.73 -15.68 -0.17
CA ARG A 445 10.03 -15.74 0.53
C ARG A 445 10.59 -14.35 0.82
N ASP A 446 10.42 -13.41 -0.13
CA ASP A 446 10.96 -12.04 -0.03
C ASP A 446 9.84 -10.98 -0.14
N MET A 447 9.79 -10.06 0.83
CA MET A 447 8.73 -9.03 0.90
C MET A 447 9.02 -7.83 0.00
N GLU A 448 10.29 -7.50 -0.22
CA GLU A 448 10.73 -6.29 -0.93
C GLU A 448 10.32 -6.30 -2.41
N ALA A 449 10.52 -7.44 -3.10
CA ALA A 449 10.15 -7.59 -4.50
C ALA A 449 8.65 -7.36 -4.74
N ILE A 450 7.79 -7.85 -3.83
CA ILE A 450 6.33 -7.73 -3.96
C ILE A 450 5.88 -6.27 -3.80
N VAL A 451 6.47 -5.52 -2.87
CA VAL A 451 6.10 -4.11 -2.61
C VAL A 451 6.40 -3.20 -3.81
N GLY A 452 7.51 -3.45 -4.52
CA GLY A 452 7.87 -2.68 -5.72
C GLY A 452 6.85 -2.78 -6.85
N TRP A 453 6.21 -3.94 -7.03
CA TRP A 453 5.17 -4.15 -8.06
C TRP A 453 3.83 -3.50 -7.72
N ILE A 454 3.47 -3.44 -6.44
CA ILE A 454 2.17 -2.95 -5.99
C ILE A 454 1.96 -1.49 -6.40
N ILE A 455 3.01 -0.66 -6.36
CA ILE A 455 2.95 0.79 -6.57
C ILE A 455 2.63 1.16 -8.04
N THR A 456 2.95 0.31 -9.00
CA THR A 456 2.82 0.63 -10.44
C THR A 456 1.70 -0.12 -11.14
N VAL A 457 1.32 -1.31 -10.64
CA VAL A 457 0.41 -2.23 -11.34
C VAL A 457 -0.98 -1.64 -11.67
N ASN A 458 -1.50 -0.76 -10.81
CA ASN A 458 -2.82 -0.14 -10.97
C ASN A 458 -2.79 1.25 -11.62
N VAL A 459 -1.62 1.80 -11.94
CA VAL A 459 -1.49 3.17 -12.48
C VAL A 459 -2.25 3.34 -13.82
N PRO A 460 -2.20 2.40 -14.78
CA PRO A 460 -2.94 2.55 -16.04
C PRO A 460 -4.47 2.61 -15.86
N PHE A 461 -5.02 1.75 -14.99
CA PHE A 461 -6.44 1.83 -14.62
C PHE A 461 -6.75 3.13 -13.87
N GLY A 462 -5.84 3.55 -12.98
CA GLY A 462 -5.98 4.78 -12.21
C GLY A 462 -6.05 6.01 -13.11
N ALA A 463 -5.23 6.05 -14.15
CA ALA A 463 -5.23 7.10 -15.15
C ALA A 463 -6.53 7.11 -15.97
N ALA A 464 -6.99 5.92 -16.39
CA ALA A 464 -8.24 5.78 -17.12
C ALA A 464 -9.44 6.27 -16.30
N ILE A 465 -9.54 5.86 -15.03
CA ILE A 465 -10.64 6.26 -14.14
C ILE A 465 -10.53 7.75 -13.75
N LEU A 466 -9.34 8.28 -13.48
CA LEU A 466 -9.18 9.70 -13.21
C LEU A 466 -9.63 10.53 -14.40
N LEU A 467 -9.18 10.19 -15.60
CA LEU A 467 -9.54 10.90 -16.82
C LEU A 467 -11.04 10.71 -17.16
N MET A 468 -11.63 9.57 -16.81
CA MET A 468 -13.06 9.29 -16.96
C MET A 468 -13.94 10.35 -16.30
N PHE A 469 -13.56 10.80 -15.10
CA PHE A 469 -14.32 11.81 -14.36
C PHE A 469 -14.26 13.21 -14.99
N PHE A 470 -13.22 13.52 -15.76
CA PHE A 470 -12.97 14.88 -16.24
C PHE A 470 -13.05 15.07 -17.74
N TRP A 471 -12.92 14.00 -18.54
CA TRP A 471 -12.79 14.14 -19.99
C TRP A 471 -13.82 13.33 -20.76
N ARG A 472 -14.77 14.04 -21.36
CA ARG A 472 -15.90 13.46 -22.10
C ARG A 472 -15.50 12.74 -23.38
N ARG A 473 -14.32 13.02 -23.94
CA ARG A 473 -13.83 12.36 -25.16
C ARG A 473 -13.08 11.06 -24.90
N LEU A 474 -12.93 10.64 -23.63
CA LEU A 474 -12.29 9.36 -23.34
C LEU A 474 -13.11 8.21 -23.96
N THR A 475 -12.42 7.28 -24.64
CA THR A 475 -13.03 6.15 -25.36
C THR A 475 -12.55 4.80 -24.82
N VAL A 476 -13.30 3.73 -25.10
CA VAL A 476 -12.93 2.36 -24.72
C VAL A 476 -11.63 1.92 -25.37
N GLN A 477 -11.42 2.29 -26.64
CA GLN A 477 -10.21 1.98 -27.39
C GLN A 477 -8.98 2.64 -26.77
N ALA A 478 -9.12 3.89 -26.29
CA ALA A 478 -8.05 4.59 -25.59
C ALA A 478 -7.67 3.87 -24.29
N VAL A 479 -8.65 3.39 -23.53
CA VAL A 479 -8.38 2.62 -22.30
C VAL A 479 -7.64 1.32 -22.62
N TRP A 480 -8.10 0.53 -23.59
CA TRP A 480 -7.39 -0.70 -23.99
C TRP A 480 -5.97 -0.44 -24.49
N ALA A 481 -5.78 0.56 -25.34
CA ALA A 481 -4.45 0.94 -25.83
C ALA A 481 -3.53 1.34 -24.67
N SER A 482 -4.04 2.13 -23.71
CA SER A 482 -3.29 2.53 -22.52
C SER A 482 -2.90 1.33 -21.66
N LEU A 483 -3.82 0.38 -21.42
CA LEU A 483 -3.54 -0.84 -20.66
C LEU A 483 -2.48 -1.71 -21.35
N ILE A 484 -2.65 -2.00 -22.64
CA ILE A 484 -1.74 -2.86 -23.40
C ILE A 484 -0.35 -2.23 -23.50
N LEU A 485 -0.27 -0.96 -23.90
CA LEU A 485 1.03 -0.28 -24.04
C LEU A 485 1.73 -0.10 -22.69
N SER A 486 1.00 0.16 -21.60
CA SER A 486 1.61 0.24 -20.27
C SER A 486 2.16 -1.11 -19.81
N VAL A 487 1.46 -2.22 -20.09
CA VAL A 487 2.00 -3.56 -19.81
C VAL A 487 3.25 -3.84 -20.65
N CYS A 488 3.23 -3.51 -21.93
CA CYS A 488 4.39 -3.71 -22.79
C CYS A 488 5.62 -2.91 -22.32
N VAL A 489 5.43 -1.62 -22.03
CA VAL A 489 6.52 -0.67 -21.77
C VAL A 489 6.99 -0.70 -20.31
N ASN A 490 6.08 -0.86 -19.34
CA ASN A 490 6.42 -0.76 -17.92
C ASN A 490 6.67 -2.12 -17.26
N LEU A 491 6.21 -3.22 -17.88
CA LEU A 491 6.34 -4.58 -17.36
C LEU A 491 7.15 -5.48 -18.31
N LEU A 492 6.71 -5.71 -19.55
CA LEU A 492 7.34 -6.71 -20.43
C LEU A 492 8.76 -6.32 -20.83
N VAL A 493 8.96 -5.16 -21.46
CA VAL A 493 10.29 -4.72 -21.93
C VAL A 493 11.30 -4.60 -20.78
N PRO A 494 10.96 -4.00 -19.62
CA PRO A 494 11.87 -3.96 -18.48
C PRO A 494 12.27 -5.33 -17.93
N LEU A 495 11.39 -6.34 -17.97
CA LEU A 495 11.69 -7.68 -17.46
C LEU A 495 12.37 -8.59 -18.49
N THR A 496 12.13 -8.39 -19.78
CA THR A 496 12.72 -9.23 -20.83
C THR A 496 13.95 -8.61 -21.47
N GLY A 497 14.27 -7.34 -21.16
CA GLY A 497 15.40 -6.62 -21.72
C GLY A 497 16.76 -7.31 -21.51
N GLU A 498 16.97 -7.94 -20.35
CA GLU A 498 18.15 -8.76 -20.06
C GLU A 498 18.32 -9.91 -21.08
N TYR A 499 17.22 -10.60 -21.42
CA TYR A 499 17.25 -11.79 -22.28
C TYR A 499 17.38 -11.47 -23.77
N ILE A 500 17.31 -10.20 -24.15
CA ILE A 500 17.45 -9.77 -25.54
C ILE A 500 18.92 -9.37 -25.75
N PRO A 501 19.72 -10.11 -26.56
CA PRO A 501 21.16 -9.84 -26.70
C PRO A 501 21.48 -8.41 -27.15
N ALA A 502 20.64 -7.83 -28.00
CA ALA A 502 20.77 -6.44 -28.47
C ALA A 502 20.63 -5.38 -27.36
N ILE A 503 20.09 -5.76 -26.19
CA ILE A 503 19.89 -4.91 -25.02
C ILE A 503 20.85 -5.35 -23.90
N GLY A 504 20.76 -6.60 -23.44
CA GLY A 504 21.52 -7.13 -22.31
C GLY A 504 23.04 -7.16 -22.49
N GLN A 505 23.53 -7.43 -23.71
CA GLN A 505 24.98 -7.52 -24.01
C GLN A 505 25.53 -6.24 -24.66
N ASN A 506 24.71 -5.20 -24.80
CA ASN A 506 25.06 -3.99 -25.50
C ASN A 506 25.92 -3.07 -24.62
N GLN A 507 27.18 -2.87 -25.02
CA GLN A 507 28.15 -2.06 -24.26
C GLN A 507 27.75 -0.58 -24.12
N SER A 508 26.88 -0.07 -24.99
CA SER A 508 26.34 1.30 -24.85
C SER A 508 25.29 1.43 -23.74
N LEU A 509 24.71 0.31 -23.30
CA LEU A 509 23.67 0.24 -22.26
C LEU A 509 24.21 -0.29 -20.91
N THR A 510 25.37 -0.95 -20.90
CA THR A 510 26.02 -1.46 -19.68
C THR A 510 27.00 -0.44 -19.08
N VAL A 511 26.54 0.80 -18.93
CA VAL A 511 27.35 1.92 -18.42
C VAL A 511 27.07 2.22 -16.94
N PHE A 512 28.10 2.73 -16.25
CA PHE A 512 28.05 3.14 -14.85
C PHE A 512 28.06 4.67 -14.71
N ALA A 513 27.35 5.16 -13.70
CA ALA A 513 27.46 6.53 -13.20
C ALA A 513 27.94 6.51 -11.75
N SER A 514 28.66 7.53 -11.31
CA SER A 514 29.07 7.66 -9.91
C SER A 514 27.91 8.17 -9.05
N ASP A 515 27.67 7.53 -7.90
CA ASP A 515 26.78 8.09 -6.88
C ASP A 515 27.45 9.25 -6.11
N THR A 516 26.73 9.84 -5.16
CA THR A 516 27.24 10.95 -4.32
C THR A 516 28.41 10.55 -3.42
N GLN A 517 28.71 9.26 -3.30
CA GLN A 517 29.85 8.72 -2.55
C GLN A 517 30.95 8.19 -3.49
N GLY A 518 30.85 8.46 -4.80
CA GLY A 518 31.81 8.01 -5.81
C GLY A 518 31.69 6.55 -6.21
N ARG A 519 30.67 5.82 -5.72
CA ARG A 519 30.48 4.39 -6.03
C ARG A 519 29.85 4.22 -7.41
N PRO A 520 30.28 3.22 -8.21
CA PRO A 520 29.69 2.96 -9.51
C PRO A 520 28.29 2.37 -9.37
N VAL A 521 27.31 3.00 -10.01
CA VAL A 521 25.92 2.56 -10.05
C VAL A 521 25.49 2.41 -11.52
N PRO A 522 24.93 1.25 -11.91
CA PRO A 522 24.37 1.08 -13.25
C PRO A 522 23.34 2.15 -13.64
N VAL A 523 23.32 2.52 -14.92
CA VAL A 523 22.39 3.54 -15.44
C VAL A 523 21.11 2.91 -16.01
N PHE A 524 21.27 1.95 -16.92
CA PHE A 524 20.14 1.36 -17.69
C PHE A 524 19.70 -0.01 -17.19
N PHE A 525 20.43 -0.65 -16.28
CA PHE A 525 20.07 -1.94 -15.68
C PHE A 525 20.06 -1.85 -14.16
N GLU A 526 19.48 -2.86 -13.52
CA GLU A 526 19.51 -3.02 -12.07
C GLU A 526 20.90 -3.43 -11.60
N THR A 527 21.51 -4.41 -12.28
CA THR A 527 22.88 -4.82 -12.07
C THR A 527 23.61 -4.91 -13.41
N VAL A 528 24.91 -4.66 -13.39
CA VAL A 528 25.80 -4.87 -14.54
C VAL A 528 26.95 -5.71 -14.03
N VAL A 529 27.12 -6.90 -14.58
CA VAL A 529 28.19 -7.82 -14.23
C VAL A 529 29.02 -8.18 -15.45
N ARG A 530 30.13 -8.86 -15.24
CA ARG A 530 30.97 -9.36 -16.32
C ARG A 530 30.44 -10.70 -16.83
N SER A 531 30.50 -10.91 -18.15
CA SER A 531 30.10 -12.18 -18.76
C SER A 531 30.97 -13.36 -18.29
N ARG A 532 32.23 -13.10 -17.94
CA ARG A 532 33.12 -14.07 -17.28
C ARG A 532 33.66 -13.48 -15.96
N PRO A 533 33.24 -14.00 -14.80
CA PRO A 533 33.67 -13.49 -13.49
C PRO A 533 35.18 -13.43 -13.30
N ASP A 534 35.91 -14.39 -13.89
CA ASP A 534 37.35 -14.56 -13.71
C ASP A 534 38.21 -13.74 -14.70
N ASP A 535 37.58 -13.05 -15.65
CA ASP A 535 38.26 -12.29 -16.69
C ASP A 535 37.93 -10.79 -16.60
N PRO A 536 38.85 -9.95 -16.09
CA PRO A 536 38.69 -8.49 -16.00
C PRO A 536 38.62 -7.77 -17.36
N ALA A 537 38.88 -8.44 -18.48
CA ALA A 537 38.72 -7.89 -19.82
C ALA A 537 37.40 -8.32 -20.49
N SER A 538 36.63 -9.20 -19.84
CA SER A 538 35.36 -9.68 -20.40
C SER A 538 34.30 -8.59 -20.47
N ALA A 539 33.43 -8.71 -21.48
CA ALA A 539 32.35 -7.78 -21.76
C ALA A 539 31.37 -7.68 -20.58
N LEU A 540 30.76 -6.50 -20.43
CA LEU A 540 29.75 -6.27 -19.41
C LEU A 540 28.37 -6.68 -19.92
N GLU A 541 27.58 -7.30 -19.06
CA GLU A 541 26.21 -7.75 -19.30
C GLU A 541 25.28 -7.11 -18.25
N GLY A 542 24.15 -6.60 -18.74
CA GLY A 542 23.09 -6.05 -17.90
C GLY A 542 22.17 -7.15 -17.41
N HIS A 543 21.94 -7.20 -16.11
CA HIS A 543 21.05 -8.16 -15.46
C HIS A 543 19.97 -7.45 -14.63
N GLY A 544 18.89 -8.19 -14.38
CA GLY A 544 17.70 -7.71 -13.72
C GLY A 544 16.89 -6.77 -14.61
N ARG A 545 16.21 -5.81 -13.98
CA ARG A 545 15.31 -4.92 -14.70
C ARG A 545 16.07 -3.96 -15.63
N PHE A 546 15.66 -3.93 -16.90
CA PHE A 546 16.04 -2.87 -17.85
C PHE A 546 15.23 -1.59 -17.63
N ASN A 547 15.91 -0.49 -17.32
CA ASN A 547 15.34 0.83 -17.11
C ASN A 547 15.02 1.53 -18.44
N MET A 548 14.01 1.00 -19.14
CA MET A 548 13.53 1.50 -20.43
C MET A 548 13.23 3.01 -20.40
N GLU A 549 12.66 3.50 -19.31
CA GLU A 549 12.38 4.91 -19.07
C GLU A 549 13.64 5.80 -19.19
N ASN A 550 14.76 5.37 -18.60
CA ASN A 550 16.02 6.12 -18.65
C ASN A 550 16.60 6.04 -20.05
N TYR A 551 16.47 4.89 -20.71
CA TYR A 551 16.87 4.73 -22.11
C TYR A 551 16.10 5.67 -23.04
N LEU A 552 14.76 5.72 -22.94
CA LEU A 552 13.95 6.60 -23.77
C LEU A 552 14.27 8.07 -23.51
N VAL A 553 14.43 8.48 -22.25
CA VAL A 553 14.83 9.84 -21.89
C VAL A 553 16.21 10.19 -22.45
N SER A 554 17.15 9.24 -22.46
CA SER A 554 18.46 9.43 -23.09
C SER A 554 18.37 9.70 -24.59
N ARG A 555 17.40 9.09 -25.29
CA ARG A 555 17.17 9.29 -26.73
C ARG A 555 16.56 10.65 -27.07
N VAL A 556 15.95 11.32 -26.10
CA VAL A 556 15.44 12.69 -26.23
C VAL A 556 16.54 13.73 -25.97
N GLY A 557 17.79 13.29 -25.73
CA GLY A 557 18.96 14.17 -25.58
C GLY A 557 19.32 14.52 -24.14
N ILE A 558 18.69 13.89 -23.14
CA ILE A 558 19.00 14.08 -21.72
C ILE A 558 20.08 13.09 -21.29
N ASP A 559 21.22 13.59 -20.83
CA ASP A 559 22.32 12.76 -20.33
C ASP A 559 22.00 12.16 -18.94
N VAL A 560 21.33 11.00 -18.96
CA VAL A 560 20.93 10.25 -17.76
C VAL A 560 22.09 9.71 -16.94
N ALA A 561 23.30 9.63 -17.51
CA ALA A 561 24.49 9.21 -16.76
C ALA A 561 24.97 10.30 -15.79
N LYS A 562 24.67 11.58 -16.07
CA LYS A 562 24.97 12.70 -15.15
C LYS A 562 23.97 12.86 -14.01
N LEU A 563 22.83 12.19 -14.09
CA LEU A 563 21.80 12.27 -13.05
C LEU A 563 22.21 11.44 -11.83
N THR A 564 21.73 11.82 -10.65
CA THR A 564 21.89 10.98 -9.46
C THR A 564 20.99 9.73 -9.55
N PRO A 565 21.29 8.64 -8.82
CA PRO A 565 20.42 7.47 -8.77
C PRO A 565 18.95 7.81 -8.42
N ASN A 566 18.74 8.75 -7.51
CA ASN A 566 17.39 9.19 -7.11
C ASN A 566 16.67 9.98 -8.22
N GLN A 567 17.39 10.76 -9.02
CA GLN A 567 16.81 11.45 -10.18
C GLN A 567 16.41 10.46 -11.27
N ARG A 568 17.23 9.44 -11.55
CA ARG A 568 16.86 8.33 -12.45
C ARG A 568 15.64 7.57 -11.96
N LEU A 569 15.56 7.29 -10.66
CA LEU A 569 14.35 6.70 -10.07
C LEU A 569 13.13 7.63 -10.20
N SER A 570 13.32 8.94 -10.08
CA SER A 570 12.26 9.94 -10.26
C SER A 570 11.72 9.93 -11.70
N ILE A 571 12.60 9.81 -12.71
CA ILE A 571 12.21 9.65 -14.12
C ILE A 571 11.27 8.47 -14.28
N ARG A 572 11.58 7.33 -13.65
CA ARG A 572 10.72 6.14 -13.68
C ARG A 572 9.32 6.42 -13.16
N TYR A 573 9.20 7.04 -11.98
CA TYR A 573 7.88 7.32 -11.44
C TYR A 573 7.08 8.34 -12.28
N PHE A 574 7.75 9.34 -12.86
CA PHE A 574 7.10 10.25 -13.80
C PHE A 574 6.64 9.52 -15.06
N TRP A 575 7.47 8.63 -15.60
CA TRP A 575 7.11 7.80 -16.74
C TRP A 575 5.88 6.93 -16.43
N ASP A 576 5.94 6.17 -15.33
CA ASP A 576 4.85 5.29 -14.90
C ASP A 576 3.54 6.06 -14.71
N GLY A 577 3.60 7.28 -14.15
CA GLY A 577 2.45 8.14 -13.93
C GLY A 577 1.90 8.82 -15.20
N LEU A 578 2.76 9.34 -16.06
CA LEU A 578 2.34 10.20 -17.20
C LEU A 578 2.10 9.43 -18.49
N PHE A 579 2.83 8.34 -18.72
CA PHE A 579 2.73 7.56 -19.96
C PHE A 579 1.29 7.08 -20.24
N PRO A 580 0.53 6.54 -19.26
CA PRO A 580 -0.85 6.13 -19.50
C PRO A 580 -1.74 7.29 -19.95
N PHE A 581 -1.58 8.50 -19.39
CA PHE A 581 -2.35 9.69 -19.82
C PHE A 581 -2.00 10.11 -21.24
N ALA A 582 -0.73 10.07 -21.62
CA ALA A 582 -0.32 10.40 -22.99
C ALA A 582 -1.02 9.48 -24.00
N VAL A 583 -1.04 8.17 -23.73
CA VAL A 583 -1.76 7.21 -24.58
C VAL A 583 -3.27 7.47 -24.59
N LEU A 584 -3.89 7.68 -23.42
CA LEU A 584 -5.33 7.93 -23.31
C LEU A 584 -5.75 9.18 -24.10
N LEU A 585 -4.97 10.27 -24.00
CA LEU A 585 -5.24 11.52 -24.70
C LEU A 585 -5.04 11.37 -26.21
N LEU A 586 -3.91 10.81 -26.65
CA LEU A 586 -3.60 10.66 -28.08
C LEU A 586 -4.61 9.75 -28.78
N VAL A 587 -4.89 8.57 -28.22
CA VAL A 587 -5.86 7.63 -28.81
C VAL A 587 -7.28 8.14 -28.68
N GLY A 588 -7.63 8.80 -27.57
CA GLY A 588 -8.95 9.39 -27.35
C GLY A 588 -9.27 10.54 -28.31
N LEU A 589 -8.26 11.28 -28.80
CA LEU A 589 -8.46 12.33 -29.82
C LEU A 589 -8.73 11.78 -31.22
N VAL A 590 -8.21 10.59 -31.54
CA VAL A 590 -8.34 9.96 -32.86
C VAL A 590 -9.57 9.03 -32.94
N THR A 591 -10.02 8.51 -31.80
CA THR A 591 -11.16 7.58 -31.72
C THR A 591 -12.47 8.30 -31.37
N ARG A 592 -13.62 7.68 -31.65
CA ARG A 592 -14.95 8.26 -31.42
C ARG A 592 -15.70 7.52 -30.33
N ASP A 593 -16.39 8.26 -29.45
CA ASP A 593 -17.29 7.68 -28.43
C ASP A 593 -18.56 7.14 -29.12
N GLN A 594 -18.80 5.84 -28.98
CA GLN A 594 -19.95 5.15 -29.58
C GLN A 594 -21.23 5.26 -28.72
N ASN A 595 -21.13 5.66 -27.45
CA ASN A 595 -22.23 5.63 -26.48
C ASN A 595 -22.54 7.01 -25.90
N LYS A 596 -22.77 7.99 -26.80
CA LYS A 596 -22.97 9.41 -26.42
C LYS A 596 -24.04 9.59 -25.35
N THR A 597 -25.25 9.04 -25.52
CA THR A 597 -26.38 9.19 -24.57
C THR A 597 -26.01 8.76 -23.15
N GLN A 598 -25.36 7.61 -23.03
CA GLN A 598 -24.92 7.09 -21.74
C GLN A 598 -23.81 7.97 -21.13
N SER A 599 -22.89 8.46 -21.96
CA SER A 599 -21.90 9.44 -21.54
C SER A 599 -22.54 10.71 -20.97
N GLU A 600 -23.57 11.26 -21.62
CA GLU A 600 -24.23 12.49 -21.15
C GLU A 600 -24.91 12.22 -19.80
N PHE A 601 -25.60 11.09 -19.66
CA PHE A 601 -26.22 10.69 -18.39
C PHE A 601 -25.17 10.49 -17.28
N PHE A 602 -24.04 9.86 -17.58
CA PHE A 602 -22.94 9.69 -16.62
C PHE A 602 -22.47 11.04 -16.06
N TYR A 603 -22.18 12.02 -16.93
CA TYR A 603 -21.70 13.33 -16.48
C TYR A 603 -22.78 14.17 -15.80
N GLY A 604 -24.04 14.05 -16.23
CA GLY A 604 -25.18 14.60 -15.51
C GLY A 604 -25.25 14.04 -14.09
N LYS A 605 -25.19 12.71 -13.95
CA LYS A 605 -25.23 11.98 -12.67
C LYS A 605 -24.10 12.39 -11.74
N MET A 606 -22.89 12.59 -12.26
CA MET A 606 -21.72 13.05 -11.50
C MET A 606 -21.87 14.44 -10.88
N LYS A 607 -22.79 15.26 -11.42
CA LYS A 607 -23.09 16.60 -10.89
C LYS A 607 -24.35 16.63 -10.05
N THR A 608 -25.16 15.57 -10.09
CA THR A 608 -26.37 15.42 -9.29
C THR A 608 -26.04 15.12 -7.83
N PRO A 609 -26.38 16.02 -6.90
CA PRO A 609 -26.18 15.79 -5.48
C PRO A 609 -26.86 14.52 -5.01
N VAL A 610 -26.25 13.83 -4.05
CA VAL A 610 -26.88 12.66 -3.41
C VAL A 610 -27.98 13.11 -2.46
N GLY A 611 -29.20 12.61 -2.67
CA GLY A 611 -30.36 12.91 -1.83
C GLY A 611 -30.22 12.33 -0.41
N ASP A 612 -30.78 13.01 0.59
CA ASP A 612 -30.70 12.60 2.00
C ASP A 612 -31.51 11.34 2.33
N SER A 613 -32.51 11.02 1.48
CA SER A 613 -33.28 9.78 1.51
C SER A 613 -33.19 9.07 0.15
N PRO A 614 -33.35 7.73 0.11
CA PRO A 614 -33.36 6.97 -1.15
C PRO A 614 -34.40 7.47 -2.16
N GLU A 615 -35.57 7.91 -1.67
CA GLU A 615 -36.66 8.43 -2.51
C GLU A 615 -36.29 9.77 -3.16
N LEU A 616 -35.71 10.70 -2.38
CA LEU A 616 -35.24 11.98 -2.89
C LEU A 616 -34.08 11.79 -3.87
N ASP A 617 -33.16 10.86 -3.58
CA ASP A 617 -32.05 10.53 -4.48
C ASP A 617 -32.55 9.96 -5.80
N ALA A 618 -33.51 9.03 -5.76
CA ALA A 618 -34.13 8.47 -6.96
C ALA A 618 -34.83 9.55 -7.81
N LYS A 619 -35.52 10.49 -7.17
CA LYS A 619 -36.18 11.63 -7.85
C LYS A 619 -35.16 12.52 -8.56
N GLU A 620 -34.04 12.87 -7.92
CA GLU A 620 -33.00 13.69 -8.52
C GLU A 620 -32.28 12.99 -9.68
N ILE A 621 -32.04 11.68 -9.56
CA ILE A 621 -31.48 10.87 -10.65
C ILE A 621 -32.44 10.82 -11.84
N GLU A 622 -33.73 10.64 -11.61
CA GLU A 622 -34.73 10.60 -12.68
C GLU A 622 -34.85 11.97 -13.38
N ALA A 623 -34.79 13.07 -12.63
CA ALA A 623 -34.72 14.41 -13.21
C ALA A 623 -33.47 14.60 -14.10
N THR A 624 -32.33 14.03 -13.69
CA THR A 624 -31.09 14.02 -14.47
C THR A 624 -31.19 13.15 -15.71
N ARG A 625 -31.90 12.02 -15.64
CA ARG A 625 -32.15 11.14 -16.78
C ARG A 625 -32.95 11.85 -17.87
N ARG A 626 -33.93 12.67 -17.48
CA ARG A 626 -34.74 13.48 -18.41
C ARG A 626 -33.97 14.65 -19.01
N ASN A 627 -33.06 15.27 -18.24
CA ASN A 627 -32.21 16.34 -18.73
C ASN A 627 -30.76 16.18 -18.23
N PRO A 628 -29.91 15.41 -18.95
CA PRO A 628 -28.53 15.18 -18.57
C PRO A 628 -27.66 16.44 -18.53
N HIS A 629 -28.04 17.47 -19.28
CA HIS A 629 -27.29 18.73 -19.43
C HIS A 629 -27.64 19.80 -18.39
N ARG A 630 -28.55 19.51 -17.45
CA ARG A 630 -29.07 20.50 -16.48
C ARG A 630 -27.98 21.20 -15.64
N PHE A 631 -26.79 20.61 -15.53
CA PHE A 631 -25.65 21.16 -14.78
C PHE A 631 -24.48 21.63 -15.64
N ASP A 632 -24.63 21.76 -16.97
CA ASP A 632 -23.52 22.15 -17.84
C ASP A 632 -23.06 23.60 -17.63
N HIS A 633 -23.93 24.47 -17.10
CA HIS A 633 -23.57 25.85 -16.69
C HIS A 633 -22.56 25.89 -15.53
N MET A 634 -22.41 24.79 -14.79
CA MET A 634 -21.46 24.65 -13.69
C MET A 634 -20.06 24.27 -14.16
N LYS A 635 -19.84 23.98 -15.46
CA LYS A 635 -18.51 23.68 -15.99
C LYS A 635 -17.59 24.91 -15.94
N LEU A 636 -16.33 24.68 -15.56
CA LEU A 636 -15.29 25.71 -15.47
C LEU A 636 -14.96 26.29 -16.85
N PHE A 637 -14.78 25.42 -17.85
CA PHE A 637 -14.41 25.81 -19.22
C PHE A 637 -15.62 26.08 -20.13
N GLY A 638 -16.78 26.35 -19.55
CA GLY A 638 -18.03 26.63 -20.25
C GLY A 638 -18.86 25.39 -20.61
N PRO A 639 -20.15 25.56 -20.96
CA PRO A 639 -21.11 24.46 -21.09
C PRO A 639 -20.79 23.46 -22.21
N THR A 640 -20.20 23.94 -23.31
CA THR A 640 -19.88 23.15 -24.51
C THR A 640 -18.52 22.46 -24.43
N SER A 641 -17.72 22.71 -23.39
CA SER A 641 -16.43 22.07 -23.23
C SER A 641 -16.58 20.56 -23.04
N SER A 642 -15.65 19.81 -23.63
CA SER A 642 -15.50 18.37 -23.37
C SER A 642 -14.89 18.08 -22.01
N TRP A 643 -14.35 19.10 -21.34
CA TRP A 643 -13.80 18.99 -20.01
C TRP A 643 -14.88 19.26 -18.97
N GLU A 644 -15.00 18.36 -18.01
CA GLU A 644 -16.10 18.27 -17.04
C GLU A 644 -15.70 18.82 -15.66
N PHE A 645 -14.60 19.58 -15.59
CA PHE A 645 -14.21 20.30 -14.37
C PHE A 645 -15.33 21.26 -13.95
N GLY A 646 -15.80 21.11 -12.72
CA GLY A 646 -16.81 22.00 -12.13
C GLY A 646 -16.20 23.26 -11.54
N LYS A 647 -16.97 24.35 -11.57
CA LYS A 647 -16.68 25.56 -10.77
C LYS A 647 -16.77 25.21 -9.30
N TRP A 648 -15.78 25.64 -8.52
CA TRP A 648 -15.77 25.39 -7.08
C TRP A 648 -16.86 26.20 -6.41
N ASN A 649 -17.65 25.52 -5.56
CA ASN A 649 -18.51 26.22 -4.63
C ASN A 649 -17.72 26.61 -3.37
N ARG A 650 -18.38 27.31 -2.43
CA ARG A 650 -17.74 27.74 -1.18
C ARG A 650 -17.24 26.56 -0.34
N GLU A 651 -17.97 25.45 -0.31
CA GLU A 651 -17.62 24.26 0.46
C GLU A 651 -16.37 23.57 -0.11
N ASP A 652 -16.26 23.51 -1.43
CA ASP A 652 -15.11 22.99 -2.16
C ASP A 652 -13.86 23.83 -1.90
N ALA A 653 -13.97 25.16 -2.03
CA ALA A 653 -12.85 26.07 -1.81
C ALA A 653 -12.37 26.08 -0.35
N VAL A 654 -13.29 26.21 0.60
CA VAL A 654 -12.96 26.20 2.04
C VAL A 654 -12.39 24.85 2.45
N GLY A 655 -12.99 23.74 2.01
CA GLY A 655 -12.51 22.40 2.31
C GLY A 655 -11.13 22.12 1.75
N PHE A 656 -10.84 22.54 0.53
CA PHE A 656 -9.51 22.42 -0.07
C PHE A 656 -8.46 23.24 0.68
N VAL A 657 -8.73 24.52 0.96
CA VAL A 657 -7.80 25.39 1.70
C VAL A 657 -7.57 24.85 3.11
N ALA A 658 -8.62 24.39 3.79
CA ALA A 658 -8.50 23.77 5.11
C ALA A 658 -7.64 22.49 5.04
N CYS A 659 -7.82 21.65 4.03
CA CYS A 659 -6.95 20.49 3.82
C CYS A 659 -5.49 20.90 3.59
N CYS A 660 -5.21 21.86 2.72
CA CYS A 660 -3.86 22.36 2.51
C CYS A 660 -3.24 22.92 3.80
N ALA A 661 -4.00 23.67 4.58
CA ALA A 661 -3.56 24.22 5.87
C ALA A 661 -3.25 23.11 6.89
N VAL A 662 -4.09 22.07 6.98
CA VAL A 662 -3.84 20.91 7.87
C VAL A 662 -2.61 20.13 7.40
N SER A 663 -2.44 19.88 6.09
CA SER A 663 -1.23 19.26 5.55
C SER A 663 0.02 20.06 5.89
N ALA A 664 0.00 21.38 5.71
CA ALA A 664 1.12 22.24 6.07
C ALA A 664 1.40 22.19 7.58
N ALA A 665 0.37 22.28 8.42
CA ALA A 665 0.50 22.21 9.87
C ALA A 665 1.13 20.88 10.34
N ILE A 666 0.75 19.75 9.74
CA ILE A 666 1.33 18.43 10.05
C ILE A 666 2.79 18.36 9.60
N ILE A 667 3.16 18.93 8.44
CA ILE A 667 4.56 19.00 8.00
C ILE A 667 5.38 19.86 8.96
N PHE A 668 4.88 21.04 9.34
CA PHE A 668 5.55 21.92 10.30
C PHE A 668 5.69 21.27 11.67
N LEU A 669 4.65 20.58 12.14
CA LEU A 669 4.72 19.78 13.37
C LEU A 669 5.81 18.71 13.26
N PHE A 670 5.86 17.97 12.16
CA PHE A 670 6.84 16.91 11.97
C PHE A 670 8.28 17.45 11.96
N VAL A 671 8.54 18.50 11.17
CA VAL A 671 9.85 19.17 11.12
C VAL A 671 10.19 19.78 12.48
N GLY A 672 9.24 20.41 13.16
CA GLY A 672 9.43 20.99 14.48
C GLY A 672 9.80 19.96 15.54
N LEU A 673 9.12 18.81 15.55
CA LEU A 673 9.42 17.70 16.46
C LEU A 673 10.81 17.10 16.17
N LEU A 674 11.19 16.94 14.90
CA LEU A 674 12.52 16.45 14.52
C LEU A 674 13.63 17.43 14.95
N LYS A 675 13.41 18.74 14.76
CA LYS A 675 14.34 19.78 15.23
C LYS A 675 14.44 19.89 16.74
N LEU A 676 13.36 19.57 17.46
CA LEU A 676 13.37 19.51 18.93
C LEU A 676 14.11 18.27 19.44
N ALA A 677 14.16 17.20 18.63
CA ALA A 677 14.77 15.93 18.95
C ALA A 677 16.27 15.85 18.61
N ALA A 678 16.69 16.56 17.56
CA ALA A 678 18.08 16.79 17.18
C ALA A 678 18.74 17.78 18.14
#